data_AF-A0A318DZJ6-F1
#
_entry.id   AF-A0A318DZJ6-F1
#
_cell.length_a   1.000
_cell.length_b   1.000
_cell.length_c   1.000
_cell.angle_alpha   90.00
_cell.angle_beta   90.00
_cell.angle_gamma   90.00
#
_symmetry.space_group_name_H-M   'P 1'
#
loop_
_entity.id
_entity.type
_entity.pdbx_description
1 polymer ?
#
loop_
_entity_poly.entity_id
_entity_poly.type
_entity_poly.pdbx_seq_one_letter_code
_entity_poly.pdbx_strand_id
1 'polypeptide(L)'
;MTEQPKRDLDIVVGESDALQSDNDEDDLALDYSGGVELGTVWYVTADGDGDGSREDPLNISEIAGEYYVDAAKIVDKNLPDENDVIILLGDDGVMEVGAINLMPGQKLLSPSGYITVAADAEGSRKTQFRPEGKRAELEFENNVPLTIQEIEINGSPEYLNLITLADNTAVSGLKINDPGYYGNIIYGDGVSGEINITNNIIAIGEDRIEAGNSIYISARPDENGNTNINIIGNDISTYREGISVETRSFAPKSISGLAEIEPRSFENLNINISNNKINKIINYGIHVENYGYKNSTINVKDNDIKDVISAVFDPRLESSYISPYESTGIYLDNRDGESLNVNINNNNIENVISFDGNSSGIEVNNDGFKQINNTITNNSTKVLLAERGFTQGISVYNMVNRDGNTKTTLQDNIVSKLHGDNMILNSISPSVSNLRGNSGLYVANMGSEANLAETIVKSNNISDNYGGFINFGIMVDNNGDLLNVDSVEAERSIYNFEESITEISNNNIKNSLTYEAAFGIGISEYNSLKINTTINNNNIENMTILSDNKNNNFGIMVESQSLEETSLNILNNTLKDVYYGTGIGFYNQDILENQEKINLQGNDFINMFIGVNLINTETNEELEDKIINDNKFNTDILEENRVKFEQRK
;
A
#
# COMPACT_ATOMS: atom_id res chain seq x y z
N MET A 1 -21.72 17.13 -49.47
CA MET A 1 -21.23 15.76 -49.23
C MET A 1 -19.83 15.70 -49.79
N THR A 2 -18.87 16.16 -48.99
CA THR A 2 -17.45 15.84 -49.19
C THR A 2 -17.27 14.42 -48.67
N GLU A 3 -16.65 13.54 -49.47
CA GLU A 3 -16.28 12.20 -49.04
C GLU A 3 -15.39 12.31 -47.80
N GLN A 4 -15.65 11.48 -46.78
CA GLN A 4 -14.76 11.37 -45.63
C GLN A 4 -13.37 10.94 -46.13
N PRO A 5 -12.27 11.54 -45.63
CA PRO A 5 -10.94 11.10 -46.00
C PRO A 5 -10.76 9.62 -45.62
N LYS A 6 -10.19 8.82 -46.53
CA LYS A 6 -9.67 7.49 -46.20
C LYS A 6 -8.55 7.71 -45.16
N ARG A 7 -8.85 7.42 -43.90
CA ARG A 7 -7.91 7.51 -42.79
C ARG A 7 -7.34 6.12 -42.57
N ASP A 8 -6.28 5.82 -43.32
CA ASP A 8 -5.51 4.59 -43.11
C ASP A 8 -4.86 4.69 -41.73
N LEU A 9 -5.18 3.74 -40.85
CA LEU A 9 -4.33 3.43 -39.71
C LEU A 9 -3.00 2.92 -40.30
N ASP A 10 -2.04 3.80 -40.54
CA ASP A 10 -0.63 3.43 -40.69
C ASP A 10 -0.06 2.96 -39.33
N ILE A 11 -0.78 2.08 -38.63
CA ILE A 11 -0.16 1.20 -37.66
C ILE A 11 0.55 0.15 -38.50
N VAL A 12 1.74 0.52 -38.99
CA VAL A 12 2.69 -0.48 -39.48
C VAL A 12 3.08 -1.32 -38.27
N VAL A 13 2.35 -2.41 -38.05
CA VAL A 13 2.78 -3.50 -37.18
C VAL A 13 4.12 -3.92 -37.74
N GLY A 14 5.19 -3.57 -37.03
CA GLY A 14 6.52 -3.42 -37.62
C GLY A 14 6.88 -4.49 -38.64
N GLU A 15 7.48 -4.06 -39.74
CA GLU A 15 8.07 -4.90 -40.78
C GLU A 15 9.00 -5.95 -40.14
N SER A 16 8.44 -7.10 -39.76
CA SER A 16 9.18 -8.35 -39.75
C SER A 16 9.01 -8.92 -41.14
N ASP A 17 10.13 -9.12 -41.84
CA ASP A 17 10.33 -9.56 -43.24
C ASP A 17 9.56 -10.83 -43.72
N ALA A 18 8.51 -11.26 -43.03
CA ALA A 18 7.67 -12.36 -43.40
C ALA A 18 6.21 -11.97 -43.13
N LEU A 19 5.52 -11.41 -44.14
CA LEU A 19 4.08 -11.55 -44.42
C LEU A 19 3.65 -10.52 -45.49
N GLN A 20 4.00 -10.78 -46.75
CA GLN A 20 3.03 -10.53 -47.82
C GLN A 20 2.09 -11.73 -47.80
N SER A 21 0.90 -11.60 -47.21
CA SER A 21 -0.21 -12.47 -47.54
C SER A 21 -1.05 -11.78 -48.60
N ASP A 22 -1.16 -12.40 -49.77
CA ASP A 22 -1.89 -11.93 -50.97
C ASP A 22 -3.43 -11.88 -50.79
N ASN A 23 -3.94 -11.70 -49.58
CA ASN A 23 -5.37 -11.58 -49.31
C ASN A 23 -5.65 -10.23 -48.64
N ASP A 24 -6.35 -9.37 -49.38
CA ASP A 24 -7.03 -8.16 -48.93
C ASP A 24 -8.10 -8.49 -47.86
N GLU A 25 -7.69 -8.85 -46.65
CA GLU A 25 -8.57 -8.89 -45.47
C GLU A 25 -8.17 -7.74 -44.53
N ASP A 26 -8.99 -6.69 -44.56
CA ASP A 26 -9.06 -5.49 -43.71
C ASP A 26 -7.97 -5.37 -42.62
N ASP A 27 -7.06 -4.40 -42.80
CA ASP A 27 -6.07 -3.94 -41.80
C ASP A 27 -6.80 -3.31 -40.59
N LEU A 28 -7.48 -4.12 -39.77
CA LEU A 28 -8.21 -3.68 -38.59
C LEU A 28 -7.28 -3.66 -37.37
N ALA A 29 -7.08 -2.47 -36.79
CA ALA A 29 -6.41 -2.36 -35.51
C ALA A 29 -7.40 -2.63 -34.38
N LEU A 30 -7.14 -3.66 -33.58
CA LEU A 30 -7.98 -4.01 -32.44
C LEU A 30 -7.33 -3.55 -31.14
N ASP A 31 -8.14 -3.03 -30.23
CA ASP A 31 -7.72 -2.81 -28.85
C ASP A 31 -7.41 -4.16 -28.19
N TYR A 32 -6.17 -4.33 -27.70
CA TYR A 32 -5.74 -5.57 -27.07
C TYR A 32 -6.59 -5.91 -25.81
N SER A 33 -7.06 -4.87 -25.15
CA SER A 33 -7.81 -4.88 -23.90
C SER A 33 -9.22 -5.48 -24.05
N GLY A 34 -9.93 -5.11 -25.13
CA GLY A 34 -11.34 -5.49 -25.33
C GLY A 34 -11.60 -6.38 -26.54
N GLY A 35 -10.62 -6.60 -27.43
CA GLY A 35 -10.86 -7.21 -28.74
C GLY A 35 -11.83 -6.37 -29.61
N VAL A 36 -12.03 -5.11 -29.25
CA VAL A 36 -12.90 -4.15 -29.92
C VAL A 36 -12.08 -3.41 -30.96
N GLU A 37 -12.67 -3.18 -32.13
CA GLU A 37 -12.07 -2.39 -33.19
C GLU A 37 -11.82 -0.96 -32.73
N LEU A 38 -10.59 -0.46 -32.93
CA LEU A 38 -10.28 0.95 -32.71
C LEU A 38 -10.98 1.78 -33.77
N GLY A 39 -11.61 2.86 -33.32
CA GLY A 39 -12.27 3.82 -34.19
C GLY A 39 -11.28 4.70 -34.96
N THR A 40 -11.74 5.91 -35.27
CA THR A 40 -10.96 6.90 -36.00
C THR A 40 -9.82 7.46 -35.15
N VAL A 41 -8.68 7.74 -35.78
CA VAL A 41 -7.59 8.51 -35.17
C VAL A 41 -7.80 9.99 -35.42
N TRP A 42 -7.77 10.78 -34.35
CA TRP A 42 -7.91 12.24 -34.36
C TRP A 42 -6.64 12.90 -33.89
N TYR A 43 -6.07 13.78 -34.70
CA TYR A 43 -4.91 14.60 -34.32
C TYR A 43 -5.39 15.97 -33.85
N VAL A 44 -4.85 16.42 -32.72
CA VAL A 44 -5.28 17.64 -32.03
C VAL A 44 -4.06 18.46 -31.62
N THR A 45 -4.08 19.76 -31.90
CA THR A 45 -3.06 20.73 -31.46
C THR A 45 -3.70 21.91 -30.71
N ALA A 46 -2.87 22.78 -30.12
CA ALA A 46 -3.35 23.99 -29.44
C ALA A 46 -4.11 24.93 -30.39
N ASP A 47 -3.57 25.12 -31.60
CA ASP A 47 -4.03 26.14 -32.55
C ASP A 47 -4.67 25.55 -33.81
N GLY A 48 -4.96 24.23 -33.85
CA GLY A 48 -5.54 23.57 -35.00
C GLY A 48 -6.89 24.18 -35.42
N ASP A 49 -7.20 24.15 -36.70
CA ASP A 49 -8.49 24.62 -37.27
C ASP A 49 -9.01 23.69 -38.38
N GLY A 50 -8.46 22.47 -38.42
CA GLY A 50 -8.63 21.50 -39.49
C GLY A 50 -9.75 20.50 -39.30
N ASP A 51 -9.61 19.35 -39.97
CA ASP A 51 -10.57 18.24 -39.94
C ASP A 51 -10.20 17.10 -38.98
N GLY A 52 -9.04 17.19 -38.31
CA GLY A 52 -8.53 16.18 -37.38
C GLY A 52 -7.65 15.11 -38.01
N SER A 53 -7.29 15.25 -39.29
CA SER A 53 -6.18 14.51 -39.88
C SER A 53 -4.83 14.99 -39.35
N ARG A 54 -3.75 14.24 -39.61
CA ARG A 54 -2.40 14.59 -39.14
C ARG A 54 -1.90 15.89 -39.78
N GLU A 55 -2.24 16.10 -41.06
CA GLU A 55 -1.87 17.28 -41.83
C GLU A 55 -2.73 18.51 -41.50
N ASP A 56 -3.91 18.31 -40.93
CA ASP A 56 -4.89 19.35 -40.63
C ASP A 56 -5.60 19.08 -39.28
N PRO A 57 -4.89 19.25 -38.14
CA PRO A 57 -5.36 18.83 -36.82
C PRO A 57 -6.51 19.70 -36.29
N LEU A 58 -7.33 19.13 -35.40
CA LEU A 58 -8.37 19.86 -34.67
C LEU A 58 -7.76 20.79 -33.61
N ASN A 59 -8.51 21.83 -33.24
CA ASN A 59 -8.24 22.61 -32.04
C ASN A 59 -8.54 21.81 -30.77
N ILE A 60 -7.73 21.99 -29.73
CA ILE A 60 -7.99 21.39 -28.41
C ILE A 60 -9.33 21.82 -27.80
N SER A 61 -9.79 23.06 -28.07
CA SER A 61 -11.11 23.55 -27.64
C SER A 61 -12.29 22.85 -28.33
N GLU A 62 -12.04 22.03 -29.35
CA GLU A 62 -13.09 21.22 -29.98
C GLU A 62 -13.39 19.94 -29.18
N ILE A 63 -12.42 19.46 -28.39
CA ILE A 63 -12.54 18.24 -27.58
C ILE A 63 -12.57 18.51 -26.07
N ALA A 64 -12.03 19.66 -25.64
CA ALA A 64 -12.13 20.16 -24.28
C ALA A 64 -13.34 21.10 -24.16
N GLY A 65 -14.21 20.85 -23.17
CA GLY A 65 -15.44 21.62 -22.96
C GLY A 65 -15.38 22.56 -21.76
N GLU A 66 -16.39 23.43 -21.67
CA GLU A 66 -16.71 24.09 -20.39
C GLU A 66 -16.98 23.02 -19.33
N TYR A 67 -16.46 23.24 -18.13
CA TYR A 67 -16.68 22.37 -16.96
C TYR A 67 -18.18 22.06 -16.84
N TYR A 68 -18.56 20.82 -17.09
CA TYR A 68 -19.94 20.32 -17.18
C TYR A 68 -20.71 20.72 -18.44
N VAL A 69 -20.62 19.88 -19.47
CA VAL A 69 -21.67 19.82 -20.49
C VAL A 69 -22.33 18.45 -20.43
N ASP A 70 -23.60 18.46 -20.00
CA ASP A 70 -24.60 17.44 -20.29
C ASP A 70 -24.37 16.95 -21.74
N ALA A 71 -23.97 15.68 -21.92
CA ALA A 71 -23.53 15.10 -23.19
C ALA A 71 -24.56 15.24 -24.35
N ALA A 72 -25.75 15.75 -24.05
CA ALA A 72 -26.86 15.98 -24.97
C ALA A 72 -26.78 17.27 -25.82
N LYS A 73 -25.70 18.07 -25.75
CA LYS A 73 -25.67 19.39 -26.43
C LYS A 73 -24.50 19.67 -27.38
N ILE A 74 -23.77 18.66 -27.83
CA ILE A 74 -22.86 18.83 -28.97
C ILE A 74 -23.62 18.46 -30.24
N VAL A 75 -24.24 19.47 -30.85
CA VAL A 75 -25.01 19.34 -32.08
C VAL A 75 -24.12 19.78 -33.24
N ASP A 76 -23.79 18.84 -34.12
CA ASP A 76 -23.34 19.04 -35.52
C ASP A 76 -21.85 19.36 -35.78
N LYS A 77 -20.90 18.65 -35.16
CA LYS A 77 -19.48 18.58 -35.59
C LYS A 77 -18.98 17.12 -35.68
N ASN A 78 -18.10 16.84 -36.64
CA ASN A 78 -17.33 15.59 -36.74
C ASN A 78 -16.31 15.53 -35.59
N LEU A 79 -16.75 15.10 -34.40
CA LEU A 79 -15.92 14.99 -33.20
C LEU A 79 -15.60 13.52 -32.88
N PRO A 80 -14.61 13.25 -32.01
CA PRO A 80 -14.30 11.90 -31.58
C PRO A 80 -15.50 11.21 -30.90
N ASP A 81 -15.76 9.96 -31.28
CA ASP A 81 -16.83 9.08 -30.77
C ASP A 81 -16.25 7.89 -29.97
N GLU A 82 -17.09 6.99 -29.48
CA GLU A 82 -16.66 5.77 -28.76
C GLU A 82 -15.56 4.99 -29.51
N ASN A 83 -14.61 4.41 -28.77
CA ASN A 83 -13.46 3.65 -29.29
C ASN A 83 -12.45 4.43 -30.16
N ASP A 84 -12.65 5.73 -30.39
CA ASP A 84 -11.70 6.54 -31.15
C ASP A 84 -10.37 6.75 -30.41
N VAL A 85 -9.31 7.02 -31.17
CA VAL A 85 -7.97 7.35 -30.66
C VAL A 85 -7.71 8.83 -30.87
N ILE A 86 -7.55 9.58 -29.79
CA ILE A 86 -7.26 11.02 -29.80
C ILE A 86 -5.76 11.20 -29.51
N ILE A 87 -5.04 11.86 -30.41
CA ILE A 87 -3.61 12.13 -30.32
C ILE A 87 -3.38 13.63 -30.14
N LEU A 88 -2.92 14.04 -28.96
CA LEU A 88 -2.52 15.41 -28.66
C LEU A 88 -1.06 15.64 -29.05
N LEU A 89 -0.83 16.57 -29.98
CA LEU A 89 0.49 16.93 -30.49
C LEU A 89 0.96 18.27 -29.90
N GLY A 90 2.08 18.27 -29.18
CA GLY A 90 2.64 19.46 -28.52
C GLY A 90 3.51 20.36 -29.41
N ASP A 91 3.35 20.25 -30.72
CA ASP A 91 4.20 20.95 -31.70
C ASP A 91 4.00 22.47 -31.63
N ASP A 92 2.78 22.93 -31.35
CA ASP A 92 2.40 24.35 -31.32
C ASP A 92 2.54 25.01 -29.93
N GLY A 93 3.02 24.28 -28.92
CA GLY A 93 3.27 24.82 -27.58
C GLY A 93 2.43 24.15 -26.49
N VAL A 94 2.16 24.90 -25.43
CA VAL A 94 1.30 24.47 -24.32
C VAL A 94 -0.16 24.64 -24.73
N MET A 95 -0.99 23.65 -24.45
CA MET A 95 -2.43 23.68 -24.68
C MET A 95 -3.13 24.19 -23.41
N GLU A 96 -3.78 25.34 -23.49
CA GLU A 96 -4.74 25.75 -22.46
C GLU A 96 -6.03 24.93 -22.65
N VAL A 97 -6.46 24.22 -21.60
CA VAL A 97 -7.57 23.27 -21.68
C VAL A 97 -8.59 23.46 -20.58
N GLY A 98 -9.87 23.31 -20.97
CA GLY A 98 -10.97 22.98 -20.07
C GLY A 98 -10.99 21.49 -19.73
N ALA A 99 -12.15 20.97 -19.30
CA ALA A 99 -12.30 19.56 -18.96
C ALA A 99 -12.41 18.68 -20.23
N ILE A 100 -11.70 17.55 -20.24
CA ILE A 100 -11.76 16.51 -21.26
C ILE A 100 -12.55 15.32 -20.71
N ASN A 101 -13.66 14.96 -21.34
CA ASN A 101 -14.47 13.82 -20.93
C ASN A 101 -14.39 12.73 -22.00
N LEU A 102 -13.76 11.60 -21.65
CA LEU A 102 -13.62 10.47 -22.56
C LEU A 102 -14.90 9.63 -22.57
N MET A 103 -15.32 9.22 -23.77
CA MET A 103 -16.38 8.23 -23.98
C MET A 103 -15.83 6.80 -23.84
N PRO A 104 -16.70 5.79 -23.64
CA PRO A 104 -16.28 4.40 -23.56
C PRO A 104 -15.36 4.00 -24.72
N GLY A 105 -14.29 3.27 -24.39
CA GLY A 105 -13.32 2.77 -25.37
C GLY A 105 -12.30 3.80 -25.87
N GLN A 106 -12.49 5.11 -25.65
CA GLN A 106 -11.59 6.13 -26.19
C GLN A 106 -10.18 6.07 -25.62
N LYS A 107 -9.19 6.38 -26.46
CA LYS A 107 -7.77 6.38 -26.09
C LYS A 107 -7.19 7.79 -26.30
N LEU A 108 -6.78 8.45 -25.23
CA LEU A 108 -6.13 9.76 -25.27
C LEU A 108 -4.61 9.60 -25.16
N LEU A 109 -3.89 9.93 -26.22
CA LEU A 109 -2.46 9.72 -26.35
C LEU A 109 -1.73 11.00 -26.68
N SER A 110 -0.44 11.01 -26.37
CA SER A 110 0.48 12.03 -26.84
C SER A 110 1.83 11.43 -27.19
N PRO A 111 2.67 12.07 -28.04
CA PRO A 111 4.00 11.57 -28.37
C PRO A 111 4.89 11.40 -27.14
N SER A 112 5.00 10.16 -26.66
CA SER A 112 5.70 9.62 -25.47
C SER A 112 4.88 8.50 -24.82
N GLY A 113 3.58 8.51 -25.07
CA GLY A 113 2.64 7.47 -24.69
C GLY A 113 2.62 6.33 -25.69
N TYR A 114 1.84 5.30 -25.36
CA TYR A 114 1.58 4.18 -26.25
C TYR A 114 0.25 3.52 -25.92
N ILE A 115 -0.28 2.78 -26.89
CA ILE A 115 -1.32 1.77 -26.67
C ILE A 115 -0.82 0.42 -27.16
N THR A 116 -1.33 -0.65 -26.56
CA THR A 116 -1.09 -2.00 -27.05
C THR A 116 -2.24 -2.38 -27.97
N VAL A 117 -1.93 -2.74 -29.21
CA VAL A 117 -2.91 -3.19 -30.19
C VAL A 117 -2.68 -4.65 -30.53
N ALA A 118 -3.77 -5.37 -30.76
CA ALA A 118 -3.76 -6.76 -31.21
C ALA A 118 -3.74 -6.82 -32.74
N ALA A 119 -2.99 -7.77 -33.29
CA ALA A 119 -2.97 -8.04 -34.74
C ALA A 119 -4.06 -9.03 -35.21
N ASP A 120 -4.85 -9.58 -34.27
CA ASP A 120 -6.02 -10.42 -34.55
C ASP A 120 -6.98 -10.44 -33.35
N ALA A 121 -8.25 -10.80 -33.59
CA ALA A 121 -9.32 -10.82 -32.58
C ALA A 121 -9.07 -11.83 -31.45
N GLU A 122 -8.17 -12.79 -31.66
CA GLU A 122 -7.73 -13.76 -30.65
C GLU A 122 -6.64 -13.19 -29.74
N GLY A 123 -6.11 -11.99 -30.03
CA GLY A 123 -5.06 -11.33 -29.25
C GLY A 123 -3.73 -12.08 -29.28
N SER A 124 -3.51 -12.94 -30.27
CA SER A 124 -2.37 -13.87 -30.33
C SER A 124 -1.03 -13.16 -30.56
N ARG A 125 -1.08 -11.93 -31.08
CA ARG A 125 0.08 -11.08 -31.41
C ARG A 125 -0.17 -9.65 -30.96
N LYS A 126 0.74 -9.10 -30.16
CA LYS A 126 0.67 -7.74 -29.61
C LYS A 126 1.73 -6.84 -30.22
N THR A 127 1.37 -5.62 -30.60
CA THR A 127 2.32 -4.56 -30.92
C THR A 127 1.98 -3.29 -30.14
N GLN A 128 2.94 -2.36 -30.08
CA GLN A 128 2.73 -1.06 -29.44
C GLN A 128 2.63 0.01 -30.51
N PHE A 129 1.51 0.74 -30.52
CA PHE A 129 1.40 1.97 -31.30
C PHE A 129 1.91 3.14 -30.46
N ARG A 130 2.82 3.94 -31.04
CA ARG A 130 3.46 5.08 -30.41
C ARG A 130 3.31 6.30 -31.34
N PRO A 131 2.52 7.31 -30.97
CA PRO A 131 2.43 8.53 -31.76
C PRO A 131 3.81 9.20 -31.89
N GLU A 132 4.12 9.64 -33.11
CA GLU A 132 5.29 10.46 -33.38
C GLU A 132 5.00 11.94 -33.11
N GLY A 133 6.05 12.73 -32.84
CA GLY A 133 5.94 14.18 -32.65
C GLY A 133 6.44 14.63 -31.28
N LYS A 134 6.11 15.87 -30.91
CA LYS A 134 6.42 16.42 -29.59
C LYS A 134 5.30 16.11 -28.60
N ARG A 135 5.68 15.77 -27.37
CA ARG A 135 4.76 15.57 -26.24
C ARG A 135 3.90 16.81 -26.02
N ALA A 136 2.59 16.62 -25.88
CA ALA A 136 1.64 17.64 -25.50
C ALA A 136 1.79 18.00 -24.02
N GLU A 137 1.76 19.31 -23.78
CA GLU A 137 1.81 19.92 -22.46
C GLU A 137 0.48 20.63 -22.24
N LEU A 138 -0.23 20.26 -21.18
CA LEU A 138 -1.55 20.78 -20.83
C LEU A 138 -1.43 21.72 -19.63
N GLU A 139 -2.08 22.87 -19.72
CA GLU A 139 -2.30 23.82 -18.63
C GLU A 139 -3.79 24.16 -18.56
N PHE A 140 -4.28 24.42 -17.35
CA PHE A 140 -5.67 24.86 -17.18
C PHE A 140 -5.86 26.25 -17.78
N GLU A 141 -7.00 26.49 -18.42
CA GLU A 141 -7.35 27.85 -18.87
C GLU A 141 -7.30 28.84 -17.69
N ASN A 142 -6.65 29.99 -17.90
CA ASN A 142 -6.34 31.00 -16.87
C ASN A 142 -7.55 31.62 -16.11
N ASN A 143 -8.78 31.20 -16.44
CA ASN A 143 -10.03 31.73 -15.87
C ASN A 143 -10.78 30.74 -14.96
N VAL A 144 -10.20 29.58 -14.63
CA VAL A 144 -10.79 28.68 -13.63
C VAL A 144 -10.74 29.36 -12.27
N PRO A 145 -11.87 29.56 -11.56
CA PRO A 145 -11.86 30.12 -10.21
C PRO A 145 -11.05 29.22 -9.28
N LEU A 146 -9.82 29.64 -8.94
CA LEU A 146 -8.91 28.97 -7.99
C LEU A 146 -9.41 29.02 -6.53
N THR A 147 -10.51 29.73 -6.27
CA THR A 147 -11.12 29.81 -4.94
C THR A 147 -12.23 28.79 -4.84
N ILE A 148 -12.21 27.98 -3.78
CA ILE A 148 -13.29 27.13 -3.27
C ILE A 148 -14.64 27.85 -3.43
N GLN A 149 -15.25 27.74 -4.59
CA GLN A 149 -16.68 27.73 -4.71
C GLN A 149 -16.93 26.30 -5.06
N GLU A 150 -17.28 25.53 -4.03
CA GLU A 150 -18.19 24.41 -4.19
C GLU A 150 -19.17 24.82 -5.29
N ILE A 151 -18.99 24.27 -6.49
CA ILE A 151 -20.02 24.43 -7.51
C ILE A 151 -21.14 23.58 -6.95
N GLU A 152 -22.10 24.23 -6.31
CA GLU A 152 -23.23 23.56 -5.68
C GLU A 152 -24.15 23.08 -6.80
N ILE A 153 -23.86 21.89 -7.33
CA ILE A 153 -24.70 21.23 -8.33
C ILE A 153 -25.70 20.38 -7.54
N ASN A 154 -26.99 20.75 -7.60
CA ASN A 154 -28.06 20.06 -6.88
C ASN A 154 -27.85 19.95 -5.35
N GLY A 155 -27.14 20.91 -4.73
CA GLY A 155 -26.92 20.91 -3.27
C GLY A 155 -25.76 20.03 -2.79
N SER A 156 -24.90 19.55 -3.69
CA SER A 156 -23.68 18.82 -3.34
C SER A 156 -22.45 19.53 -3.91
N PRO A 157 -21.36 19.67 -3.15
CA PRO A 157 -20.10 20.17 -3.68
C PRO A 157 -19.52 19.12 -4.63
N GLU A 158 -19.26 19.51 -5.88
CA GLU A 158 -18.55 18.64 -6.83
C GLU A 158 -17.09 19.07 -7.00
N TYR A 159 -16.20 18.07 -7.09
CA TYR A 159 -14.80 18.29 -7.41
C TYR A 159 -14.65 18.45 -8.91
N LEU A 160 -13.81 19.41 -9.25
CA LEU A 160 -13.52 19.83 -10.58
C LEU A 160 -12.46 18.83 -11.14
N ASN A 161 -12.66 18.19 -12.31
CA ASN A 161 -11.74 17.18 -12.86
C ASN A 161 -11.19 17.59 -14.25
N LEU A 162 -9.91 17.37 -14.52
CA LEU A 162 -9.34 17.73 -15.84
C LEU A 162 -9.64 16.67 -16.91
N ILE A 163 -9.35 15.41 -16.63
CA ILE A 163 -9.62 14.29 -17.55
C ILE A 163 -10.56 13.31 -16.84
N THR A 164 -11.77 13.16 -17.37
CA THR A 164 -12.75 12.18 -16.90
C THR A 164 -12.69 10.92 -17.77
N LEU A 165 -12.55 9.77 -17.12
CA LEU A 165 -12.46 8.45 -17.72
C LEU A 165 -13.82 7.75 -17.74
N ALA A 166 -14.05 6.98 -18.81
CA ALA A 166 -15.13 6.01 -18.93
C ALA A 166 -14.55 4.58 -19.01
N ASP A 167 -15.43 3.58 -19.13
CA ASP A 167 -15.01 2.19 -19.29
C ASP A 167 -14.11 1.99 -20.53
N ASN A 168 -13.09 1.14 -20.41
CA ASN A 168 -12.18 0.77 -21.49
C ASN A 168 -11.40 1.96 -22.06
N THR A 169 -11.10 2.98 -21.25
CA THR A 169 -10.35 4.16 -21.69
C THR A 169 -8.86 4.08 -21.37
N ALA A 170 -8.05 4.86 -22.10
CA ALA A 170 -6.63 5.03 -21.79
C ALA A 170 -6.20 6.50 -21.87
N VAL A 171 -5.26 6.87 -21.00
CA VAL A 171 -4.58 8.17 -21.02
C VAL A 171 -3.08 7.94 -20.97
N SER A 172 -2.35 8.33 -22.02
CA SER A 172 -0.93 8.03 -22.14
C SER A 172 -0.06 9.17 -22.66
N GLY A 173 1.06 9.39 -21.97
CA GLY A 173 2.16 10.21 -22.48
C GLY A 173 2.00 11.72 -22.30
N LEU A 174 1.03 12.20 -21.53
CA LEU A 174 0.80 13.63 -21.35
C LEU A 174 1.82 14.27 -20.40
N LYS A 175 2.04 15.57 -20.55
CA LYS A 175 2.61 16.41 -19.49
C LYS A 175 1.52 17.39 -19.04
N ILE A 176 1.24 17.44 -17.74
CA ILE A 176 0.18 18.26 -17.17
C ILE A 176 0.83 19.14 -16.10
N ASN A 177 0.82 20.45 -16.33
CA ASN A 177 1.23 21.44 -15.35
C ASN A 177 -0.02 21.99 -14.69
N ASP A 178 -0.19 21.67 -13.42
CA ASP A 178 -1.30 22.16 -12.62
C ASP A 178 -0.89 23.47 -11.90
N PRO A 179 -1.62 24.59 -12.10
CA PRO A 179 -1.33 25.85 -11.43
C PRO A 179 -1.72 25.87 -9.93
N GLY A 180 -2.21 24.76 -9.36
CA GLY A 180 -2.63 24.65 -7.97
C GLY A 180 -4.14 24.53 -7.83
N TYR A 181 -4.74 23.69 -8.66
CA TYR A 181 -6.16 23.44 -8.78
C TYR A 181 -6.71 22.55 -7.66
N TYR A 182 -7.99 22.73 -7.34
CA TYR A 182 -8.72 21.96 -6.32
C TYR A 182 -9.55 20.87 -7.00
N GLY A 183 -9.02 19.65 -7.09
CA GLY A 183 -9.71 18.52 -7.72
C GLY A 183 -8.78 17.41 -8.18
N ASN A 184 -9.29 16.49 -9.02
CA ASN A 184 -8.49 15.38 -9.55
C ASN A 184 -8.01 15.68 -10.97
N ILE A 185 -6.76 15.33 -11.31
CA ILE A 185 -6.25 15.53 -12.67
C ILE A 185 -6.80 14.46 -13.61
N ILE A 186 -6.67 13.20 -13.23
CA ILE A 186 -7.28 12.08 -13.95
C ILE A 186 -8.28 11.40 -13.03
N TYR A 187 -9.54 11.39 -13.43
CA TYR A 187 -10.67 10.96 -12.63
C TYR A 187 -11.47 9.89 -13.36
N GLY A 188 -11.71 8.74 -12.73
CA GLY A 188 -12.69 7.76 -13.20
C GLY A 188 -13.77 7.60 -12.16
N ASP A 189 -15.06 7.68 -12.53
CA ASP A 189 -16.15 7.36 -11.62
C ASP A 189 -16.99 6.19 -12.10
N GLY A 190 -17.13 5.22 -11.20
CA GLY A 190 -17.93 4.05 -11.38
C GLY A 190 -17.48 3.19 -12.55
N VAL A 191 -16.17 3.09 -12.73
CA VAL A 191 -15.57 2.31 -13.81
C VAL A 191 -15.66 0.82 -13.51
N SER A 192 -16.08 0.04 -14.49
CA SER A 192 -16.27 -1.42 -14.44
C SER A 192 -15.47 -2.18 -15.50
N GLY A 193 -14.90 -1.48 -16.48
CA GLY A 193 -14.05 -2.03 -17.53
C GLY A 193 -12.55 -1.92 -17.26
N GLU A 194 -11.78 -1.89 -18.34
CA GLU A 194 -10.33 -1.66 -18.27
C GLU A 194 -9.97 -0.17 -18.26
N ILE A 195 -8.99 0.22 -17.45
CA ILE A 195 -8.39 1.56 -17.44
C ILE A 195 -6.88 1.44 -17.57
N ASN A 196 -6.32 2.25 -18.46
CA ASN A 196 -4.87 2.34 -18.64
C ASN A 196 -4.38 3.79 -18.53
N ILE A 197 -3.63 4.10 -17.47
CA ILE A 197 -3.02 5.43 -17.27
C ILE A 197 -1.51 5.27 -17.26
N THR A 198 -0.84 5.73 -18.32
CA THR A 198 0.57 5.40 -18.53
C THR A 198 1.46 6.55 -18.96
N ASN A 199 2.70 6.58 -18.50
CA ASN A 199 3.75 7.51 -18.96
C ASN A 199 3.38 9.00 -18.89
N ASN A 200 2.48 9.39 -17.98
CA ASN A 200 2.11 10.80 -17.79
C ASN A 200 3.09 11.48 -16.82
N ILE A 201 3.34 12.77 -17.01
CA ILE A 201 4.03 13.63 -16.05
C ILE A 201 2.99 14.61 -15.50
N ILE A 202 2.73 14.56 -14.20
CA ILE A 202 1.69 15.33 -13.53
C ILE A 202 2.33 16.07 -12.35
N ALA A 203 2.36 17.40 -12.41
CA ALA A 203 3.00 18.20 -11.37
C ALA A 203 2.24 19.50 -11.09
N ILE A 204 2.11 19.85 -9.80
CA ILE A 204 1.71 21.19 -9.36
C ILE A 204 2.94 22.12 -9.29
N GLY A 205 2.78 23.38 -9.68
CA GLY A 205 3.76 24.45 -9.42
C GLY A 205 4.11 24.58 -7.92
N GLU A 206 5.37 24.90 -7.61
CA GLU A 206 6.01 24.71 -6.29
C GLU A 206 5.36 25.44 -5.07
N ASP A 207 4.36 26.29 -5.27
CA ASP A 207 3.87 27.23 -4.26
C ASP A 207 2.50 26.88 -3.63
N ARG A 208 1.84 25.80 -4.06
CA ARG A 208 0.53 25.40 -3.53
C ARG A 208 0.39 23.89 -3.47
N ILE A 209 0.11 23.36 -2.27
CA ILE A 209 -0.44 22.01 -2.12
C ILE A 209 -1.83 22.18 -1.49
N GLU A 210 -2.86 21.91 -2.26
CA GLU A 210 -4.27 22.00 -1.83
C GLU A 210 -4.99 20.66 -2.07
N ALA A 211 -6.20 20.52 -1.54
CA ALA A 211 -6.86 19.22 -1.42
C ALA A 211 -7.26 18.65 -2.80
N GLY A 212 -6.66 17.52 -3.16
CA GLY A 212 -6.96 16.80 -4.39
C GLY A 212 -5.96 15.68 -4.67
N ASN A 213 -6.35 14.73 -5.51
CA ASN A 213 -5.53 13.58 -5.88
C ASN A 213 -5.01 13.76 -7.32
N SER A 214 -3.79 13.35 -7.62
CA SER A 214 -3.31 13.42 -9.02
C SER A 214 -4.12 12.47 -9.90
N ILE A 215 -4.23 11.21 -9.47
CA ILE A 215 -5.04 10.19 -10.13
C ILE A 215 -6.03 9.64 -9.11
N TYR A 216 -7.32 9.66 -9.43
CA TYR A 216 -8.37 9.09 -8.62
C TYR A 216 -9.29 8.21 -9.46
N ILE A 217 -9.40 6.94 -9.10
CA ILE A 217 -10.28 5.98 -9.78
C ILE A 217 -11.27 5.42 -8.78
N SER A 218 -12.53 5.83 -8.91
CA SER A 218 -13.68 5.19 -8.29
C SER A 218 -14.10 4.01 -9.18
N ALA A 219 -13.73 2.80 -8.77
CA ALA A 219 -14.19 1.58 -9.41
C ALA A 219 -15.61 1.27 -8.94
N ARG A 220 -16.52 1.01 -9.89
CA ARG A 220 -17.84 0.45 -9.55
C ARG A 220 -17.87 -1.00 -9.98
N PRO A 221 -18.38 -1.86 -9.12
CA PRO A 221 -18.58 -3.23 -9.52
C PRO A 221 -19.75 -3.36 -10.49
N ASP A 222 -19.52 -4.00 -11.65
CA ASP A 222 -20.58 -4.46 -12.55
C ASP A 222 -20.92 -5.93 -12.25
N GLU A 223 -22.20 -6.29 -12.37
CA GLU A 223 -22.73 -7.62 -12.02
C GLU A 223 -22.17 -8.74 -12.91
N ASN A 224 -21.54 -8.39 -14.05
CA ASN A 224 -21.00 -9.36 -15.02
C ASN A 224 -19.54 -9.06 -15.44
N GLY A 225 -18.86 -8.09 -14.82
CA GLY A 225 -17.62 -7.52 -15.33
C GLY A 225 -16.37 -7.84 -14.48
N ASN A 226 -15.21 -7.87 -15.14
CA ASN A 226 -13.90 -7.83 -14.51
C ASN A 226 -13.34 -6.42 -14.62
N THR A 227 -13.14 -5.73 -13.51
CA THR A 227 -12.55 -4.39 -13.50
C THR A 227 -11.03 -4.51 -13.49
N ASN A 228 -10.35 -3.92 -14.48
CA ASN A 228 -8.89 -3.97 -14.61
C ASN A 228 -8.30 -2.55 -14.63
N ILE A 229 -7.55 -2.17 -13.61
CA ILE A 229 -6.99 -0.82 -13.49
C ILE A 229 -5.46 -0.91 -13.56
N ASN A 230 -4.87 -0.29 -14.58
CA ASN A 230 -3.44 -0.27 -14.81
C ASN A 230 -2.89 1.17 -14.76
N ILE A 231 -2.04 1.46 -13.78
CA ILE A 231 -1.40 2.79 -13.60
C ILE A 231 0.11 2.60 -13.61
N ILE A 232 0.75 2.91 -14.76
CA ILE A 232 2.13 2.45 -15.04
C ILE A 232 3.02 3.59 -15.56
N GLY A 233 4.20 3.78 -14.95
CA GLY A 233 5.22 4.64 -15.54
C GLY A 233 4.96 6.15 -15.40
N ASN A 234 4.10 6.58 -14.48
CA ASN A 234 3.76 7.99 -14.31
C ASN A 234 4.77 8.70 -13.37
N ASP A 235 5.09 9.98 -13.63
CA ASP A 235 5.86 10.85 -12.73
C ASP A 235 4.89 11.87 -12.12
N ILE A 236 4.64 11.75 -10.81
CA ILE A 236 3.62 12.49 -10.07
C ILE A 236 4.30 13.27 -8.96
N SER A 237 4.06 14.57 -8.88
CA SER A 237 4.66 15.38 -7.81
C SER A 237 3.81 16.52 -7.28
N THR A 238 3.90 16.77 -5.98
CA THR A 238 3.32 17.94 -5.30
C THR A 238 1.79 17.88 -5.19
N TYR A 239 1.23 16.85 -4.53
CA TYR A 239 -0.23 16.68 -4.38
C TYR A 239 -0.61 16.25 -2.96
N ARG A 240 -1.92 16.27 -2.61
CA ARG A 240 -2.39 15.70 -1.35
C ARG A 240 -2.23 14.17 -1.36
N GLU A 241 -2.64 13.52 -2.45
CA GLU A 241 -2.42 12.09 -2.70
C GLU A 241 -1.90 11.89 -4.13
N GLY A 242 -1.04 10.89 -4.33
CA GLY A 242 -0.49 10.57 -5.65
C GLY A 242 -1.48 9.78 -6.51
N ILE A 243 -1.71 8.53 -6.12
CA ILE A 243 -2.63 7.60 -6.80
C ILE A 243 -3.65 7.10 -5.78
N SER A 244 -4.94 7.28 -6.04
CA SER A 244 -6.04 6.68 -5.28
C SER A 244 -6.90 5.80 -6.18
N VAL A 245 -7.18 4.57 -5.73
CA VAL A 245 -8.13 3.64 -6.36
C VAL A 245 -9.10 3.16 -5.29
N GLU A 246 -10.34 3.62 -5.35
CA GLU A 246 -11.37 3.32 -4.36
C GLU A 246 -12.50 2.56 -5.01
N THR A 247 -13.01 1.53 -4.35
CA THR A 247 -14.29 0.95 -4.74
C THR A 247 -15.39 1.72 -4.03
N ARG A 248 -16.38 2.22 -4.77
CA ARG A 248 -17.56 2.78 -4.12
C ARG A 248 -18.33 1.67 -3.41
N SER A 249 -18.09 1.54 -2.10
CA SER A 249 -18.96 0.77 -1.23
C SER A 249 -20.34 1.41 -1.29
N PHE A 250 -21.33 0.68 -1.78
CA PHE A 250 -22.70 0.90 -1.36
C PHE A 250 -22.79 0.49 0.10
N ALA A 251 -22.10 1.19 1.00
CA ALA A 251 -22.40 1.10 2.41
C ALA A 251 -23.87 1.50 2.50
N PRO A 252 -24.80 0.60 2.88
CA PRO A 252 -26.13 1.06 3.20
C PRO A 252 -25.90 2.05 4.34
N LYS A 253 -26.18 3.34 4.10
CA LYS A 253 -26.36 4.29 5.20
C LYS A 253 -27.23 3.54 6.19
N SER A 254 -26.68 3.25 7.37
CA SER A 254 -27.35 2.50 8.43
C SER A 254 -28.50 3.35 8.97
N ILE A 255 -29.54 3.50 8.15
CA ILE A 255 -30.85 3.90 8.59
C ILE A 255 -31.36 2.66 9.31
N SER A 256 -31.16 2.66 10.62
CA SER A 256 -31.66 1.69 11.57
C SER A 256 -33.06 1.21 11.15
N GLY A 257 -33.14 0.01 10.55
CA GLY A 257 -34.42 -0.63 10.22
C GLY A 257 -34.64 -1.08 8.77
N LEU A 258 -33.71 -0.91 7.83
CA LEU A 258 -33.78 -1.57 6.52
C LEU A 258 -32.94 -2.86 6.53
N ALA A 259 -33.56 -3.95 6.05
CA ALA A 259 -32.98 -5.29 6.01
C ALA A 259 -31.57 -5.26 5.40
N GLU A 260 -30.67 -6.11 5.94
CA GLU A 260 -29.41 -6.49 5.30
C GLU A 260 -29.68 -6.75 3.82
N ILE A 261 -29.32 -5.80 2.97
CA ILE A 261 -29.19 -6.08 1.55
C ILE A 261 -27.93 -6.94 1.51
N GLU A 262 -28.08 -8.23 1.19
CA GLU A 262 -26.92 -9.10 0.99
C GLU A 262 -25.91 -8.35 0.12
N PRO A 263 -24.63 -8.27 0.54
CA PRO A 263 -23.59 -7.68 -0.29
C PRO A 263 -23.69 -8.34 -1.66
N ARG A 264 -24.09 -7.58 -2.68
CA ARG A 264 -23.97 -8.06 -4.06
C ARG A 264 -22.48 -8.28 -4.24
N SER A 265 -22.12 -9.54 -4.39
CA SER A 265 -20.73 -9.97 -4.39
C SER A 265 -20.28 -10.01 -5.84
N PHE A 266 -19.37 -9.12 -6.19
CA PHE A 266 -18.92 -8.88 -7.56
C PHE A 266 -17.74 -9.77 -7.91
N GLU A 267 -17.52 -10.11 -9.18
CA GLU A 267 -16.62 -11.23 -9.51
C GLU A 267 -15.13 -10.93 -9.26
N ASN A 268 -14.51 -10.04 -10.05
CA ASN A 268 -13.06 -9.84 -9.98
C ASN A 268 -12.63 -8.36 -10.12
N LEU A 269 -11.71 -7.92 -9.27
CA LEU A 269 -11.00 -6.65 -9.35
C LEU A 269 -9.49 -6.91 -9.51
N ASN A 270 -8.87 -6.35 -10.55
CA ASN A 270 -7.43 -6.42 -10.75
C ASN A 270 -6.82 -5.01 -10.82
N ILE A 271 -5.95 -4.69 -9.88
CA ILE A 271 -5.25 -3.39 -9.80
C ILE A 271 -3.76 -3.62 -10.00
N ASN A 272 -3.15 -2.95 -10.97
CA ASN A 272 -1.72 -3.00 -11.26
C ASN A 272 -1.13 -1.59 -11.24
N ILE A 273 -0.34 -1.27 -10.20
CA ILE A 273 0.33 0.02 -10.05
C ILE A 273 1.83 -0.21 -10.08
N SER A 274 2.51 0.22 -11.14
CA SER A 274 3.94 -0.08 -11.28
C SER A 274 4.81 0.95 -11.98
N ASN A 275 6.10 0.96 -11.66
CA ASN A 275 7.09 1.86 -12.29
C ASN A 275 6.75 3.35 -12.19
N ASN A 276 5.93 3.75 -11.20
CA ASN A 276 5.60 5.16 -10.99
C ASN A 276 6.65 5.82 -10.11
N LYS A 277 6.92 7.09 -10.38
CA LYS A 277 7.71 7.98 -9.53
C LYS A 277 6.78 8.97 -8.87
N ILE A 278 6.68 8.93 -7.55
CA ILE A 278 5.72 9.73 -6.77
C ILE A 278 6.52 10.54 -5.75
N ASN A 279 6.39 11.86 -5.75
CA ASN A 279 7.23 12.71 -4.92
C ASN A 279 6.48 13.88 -4.28
N LYS A 280 6.87 14.31 -3.08
CA LYS A 280 6.30 15.49 -2.39
C LYS A 280 4.78 15.38 -2.23
N ILE A 281 4.31 14.34 -1.56
CA ILE A 281 2.89 14.07 -1.33
C ILE A 281 2.53 14.35 0.12
N ILE A 282 1.28 14.73 0.44
CA ILE A 282 0.91 14.99 1.84
C ILE A 282 0.50 13.73 2.61
N ASN A 283 -0.45 12.97 2.06
CA ASN A 283 -1.09 11.86 2.76
C ASN A 283 -0.58 10.51 2.25
N TYR A 284 -1.03 10.12 1.05
CA TYR A 284 -0.80 8.80 0.51
C TYR A 284 -0.07 8.85 -0.82
N GLY A 285 1.08 8.17 -0.91
CA GLY A 285 1.73 7.97 -2.20
C GLY A 285 0.82 7.15 -3.13
N ILE A 286 0.43 5.97 -2.65
CA ILE A 286 -0.56 5.07 -3.28
C ILE A 286 -1.60 4.70 -2.22
N HIS A 287 -2.87 4.88 -2.55
CA HIS A 287 -4.03 4.55 -1.75
C HIS A 287 -4.94 3.59 -2.54
N VAL A 288 -5.29 2.44 -1.95
CA VAL A 288 -6.32 1.55 -2.51
C VAL A 288 -7.34 1.18 -1.44
N GLU A 289 -8.62 1.46 -1.70
CA GLU A 289 -9.73 0.93 -0.90
C GLU A 289 -10.56 -0.06 -1.73
N ASN A 290 -10.77 -1.26 -1.20
CA ASN A 290 -11.50 -2.33 -1.89
C ASN A 290 -12.55 -2.95 -0.97
N TYR A 291 -13.82 -2.77 -1.32
CA TYR A 291 -14.98 -3.17 -0.56
C TYR A 291 -15.95 -3.96 -1.46
N GLY A 292 -16.17 -5.24 -1.14
CA GLY A 292 -17.27 -6.04 -1.69
C GLY A 292 -16.98 -6.82 -2.98
N TYR A 293 -15.74 -6.86 -3.48
CA TYR A 293 -15.36 -7.78 -4.57
C TYR A 293 -15.04 -9.17 -4.03
N LYS A 294 -15.59 -10.21 -4.67
CA LYS A 294 -15.31 -11.62 -4.31
C LYS A 294 -13.84 -11.93 -4.45
N ASN A 295 -13.26 -11.68 -5.62
CA ASN A 295 -11.86 -11.97 -5.88
C ASN A 295 -11.13 -10.69 -6.23
N SER A 296 -10.03 -10.40 -5.55
CA SER A 296 -9.24 -9.21 -5.83
C SER A 296 -7.77 -9.54 -5.95
N THR A 297 -7.12 -8.99 -6.97
CA THR A 297 -5.67 -9.04 -7.13
C THR A 297 -5.12 -7.63 -7.19
N ILE A 298 -4.28 -7.26 -6.23
CA ILE A 298 -3.65 -5.95 -6.15
C ILE A 298 -2.13 -6.14 -6.25
N ASN A 299 -1.54 -5.61 -7.31
CA ASN A 299 -0.11 -5.66 -7.57
C ASN A 299 0.48 -4.24 -7.52
N VAL A 300 1.34 -3.96 -6.54
CA VAL A 300 2.05 -2.68 -6.40
C VAL A 300 3.54 -2.92 -6.48
N LYS A 301 4.18 -2.52 -7.58
CA LYS A 301 5.58 -2.91 -7.83
C LYS A 301 6.48 -1.90 -8.51
N ASP A 302 7.78 -1.97 -8.18
CA ASP A 302 8.82 -1.20 -8.85
C ASP A 302 8.54 0.34 -8.82
N ASN A 303 7.83 0.84 -7.79
CA ASN A 303 7.56 2.28 -7.66
C ASN A 303 8.65 2.97 -6.82
N ASP A 304 8.95 4.25 -7.13
CA ASP A 304 9.85 5.12 -6.35
C ASP A 304 9.02 6.23 -5.71
N ILE A 305 8.71 6.09 -4.42
CA ILE A 305 7.85 6.98 -3.64
C ILE A 305 8.73 7.76 -2.66
N LYS A 306 8.73 9.09 -2.75
CA LYS A 306 9.60 9.96 -1.94
C LYS A 306 8.84 11.12 -1.33
N ASP A 307 9.30 11.55 -0.16
CA ASP A 307 8.85 12.78 0.50
C ASP A 307 7.31 12.80 0.68
N VAL A 308 6.76 11.76 1.30
CA VAL A 308 5.34 11.71 1.73
C VAL A 308 5.25 12.34 3.11
N ILE A 309 4.81 13.59 3.20
CA ILE A 309 4.95 14.44 4.37
C ILE A 309 3.59 14.95 4.83
N SER A 310 3.15 14.50 6.01
CA SER A 310 1.93 14.97 6.67
C SER A 310 1.99 16.49 6.77
N ALA A 311 0.95 17.16 6.26
CA ALA A 311 0.87 18.60 6.30
C ALA A 311 0.56 19.02 7.73
N VAL A 312 1.61 19.29 8.48
CA VAL A 312 1.50 19.91 9.79
C VAL A 312 1.79 21.40 9.62
N PHE A 313 0.72 22.17 9.83
CA PHE A 313 0.65 23.63 9.74
C PHE A 313 0.83 24.23 8.34
N ASP A 314 -0.22 24.16 7.50
CA ASP A 314 -0.56 25.39 6.78
C ASP A 314 -1.32 26.29 7.77
N PRO A 315 -0.73 27.37 8.29
CA PRO A 315 -1.40 28.30 9.21
C PRO A 315 -2.62 29.00 8.57
N ARG A 316 -2.85 28.82 7.26
CA ARG A 316 -4.03 29.30 6.53
C ARG A 316 -5.21 28.33 6.55
N LEU A 317 -4.98 27.04 6.84
CA LEU A 317 -6.07 26.07 7.05
C LEU A 317 -6.58 26.26 8.48
N GLU A 318 -7.70 26.96 8.65
CA GLU A 318 -8.29 27.20 9.97
C GLU A 318 -8.51 25.88 10.72
N SER A 319 -8.19 25.92 12.02
CA SER A 319 -7.96 24.80 12.94
C SER A 319 -9.14 23.86 13.25
N SER A 320 -10.17 23.81 12.40
CA SER A 320 -11.43 23.08 12.66
C SER A 320 -11.60 21.77 11.87
N TYR A 321 -10.72 21.47 10.90
CA TYR A 321 -10.74 20.25 10.07
C TYR A 321 -9.42 19.46 10.13
N ILE A 322 -8.70 19.51 11.24
CA ILE A 322 -7.49 18.71 11.42
C ILE A 322 -7.93 17.30 11.87
N SER A 323 -8.39 16.49 10.92
CA SER A 323 -8.30 15.03 11.08
C SER A 323 -6.81 14.69 11.23
N PRO A 324 -6.40 13.77 12.11
CA PRO A 324 -5.00 13.35 12.18
C PRO A 324 -4.59 12.85 10.80
N TYR A 325 -3.72 13.60 10.11
CA TYR A 325 -3.27 13.26 8.77
C TYR A 325 -2.23 12.16 8.91
N GLU A 326 -2.66 10.94 8.60
CA GLU A 326 -1.75 9.81 8.41
C GLU A 326 -0.93 10.04 7.14
N SER A 327 0.35 9.67 7.20
CA SER A 327 1.23 9.71 6.03
C SER A 327 1.77 8.33 5.75
N THR A 328 1.36 7.78 4.61
CA THR A 328 1.70 6.41 4.25
C THR A 328 2.18 6.34 2.81
N GLY A 329 3.30 5.63 2.57
CA GLY A 329 3.82 5.42 1.23
C GLY A 329 2.83 4.64 0.36
N ILE A 330 2.45 3.45 0.82
CA ILE A 330 1.44 2.57 0.21
C ILE A 330 0.43 2.17 1.28
N TYR A 331 -0.84 2.56 1.12
CA TYR A 331 -1.94 2.21 2.01
C TYR A 331 -3.00 1.40 1.26
N LEU A 332 -3.29 0.18 1.71
CA LEU A 332 -4.32 -0.68 1.16
C LEU A 332 -5.35 -1.02 2.25
N ASP A 333 -6.61 -0.65 2.09
CA ASP A 333 -7.74 -1.05 2.95
C ASP A 333 -8.71 -1.92 2.16
N ASN A 334 -8.72 -3.22 2.45
CA ASN A 334 -9.52 -4.21 1.76
C ASN A 334 -10.52 -4.79 2.74
N ARG A 335 -11.83 -4.76 2.43
CA ARG A 335 -12.87 -5.37 3.25
C ARG A 335 -13.85 -6.19 2.44
N ASP A 336 -14.35 -7.25 3.06
CA ASP A 336 -15.48 -8.06 2.61
C ASP A 336 -15.30 -8.68 1.21
N GLY A 337 -14.85 -9.94 1.17
CA GLY A 337 -14.74 -10.69 -0.08
C GLY A 337 -14.50 -12.20 0.13
N GLU A 338 -14.26 -12.92 -0.96
CA GLU A 338 -13.93 -14.35 -0.91
C GLU A 338 -12.42 -14.59 -0.91
N SER A 339 -11.69 -13.99 -1.85
CA SER A 339 -10.25 -14.16 -2.02
C SER A 339 -9.55 -12.84 -2.33
N LEU A 340 -8.45 -12.57 -1.64
CA LEU A 340 -7.61 -11.40 -1.84
C LEU A 340 -6.16 -11.84 -2.05
N ASN A 341 -5.55 -11.39 -3.15
CA ASN A 341 -4.13 -11.56 -3.44
C ASN A 341 -3.47 -10.18 -3.52
N VAL A 342 -2.64 -9.86 -2.52
CA VAL A 342 -1.88 -8.60 -2.49
C VAL A 342 -0.41 -8.91 -2.71
N ASN A 343 0.17 -8.35 -3.76
CA ASN A 343 1.59 -8.48 -4.10
C ASN A 343 2.25 -7.11 -4.11
N ILE A 344 3.11 -6.83 -3.13
CA ILE A 344 3.86 -5.57 -3.02
C ILE A 344 5.35 -5.87 -3.14
N ASN A 345 5.99 -5.52 -4.26
CA ASN A 345 7.40 -5.87 -4.45
C ASN A 345 8.27 -4.78 -5.09
N ASN A 346 9.55 -4.75 -4.70
CA ASN A 346 10.57 -3.87 -5.26
C ASN A 346 10.23 -2.36 -5.20
N ASN A 347 9.43 -1.92 -4.22
CA ASN A 347 9.15 -0.49 -4.07
C ASN A 347 10.24 0.19 -3.24
N ASN A 348 10.66 1.37 -3.67
CA ASN A 348 11.54 2.24 -2.90
C ASN A 348 10.74 3.37 -2.28
N ILE A 349 10.63 3.40 -0.96
CA ILE A 349 9.83 4.37 -0.21
C ILE A 349 10.76 5.13 0.73
N GLU A 350 10.97 6.42 0.48
CA GLU A 350 11.90 7.23 1.26
C GLU A 350 11.25 8.49 1.81
N ASN A 351 11.63 8.86 3.04
CA ASN A 351 11.21 10.07 3.73
C ASN A 351 9.67 10.18 3.84
N VAL A 352 9.03 9.13 4.36
CA VAL A 352 7.65 9.25 4.85
C VAL A 352 7.71 9.93 6.22
N ILE A 353 7.06 11.07 6.38
CA ILE A 353 7.17 11.93 7.57
C ILE A 353 5.78 12.26 8.08
N SER A 354 5.50 11.96 9.35
CA SER A 354 4.34 12.51 10.07
C SER A 354 4.79 13.27 11.31
N PHE A 355 4.11 14.39 11.60
CA PHE A 355 4.43 15.20 12.79
C PHE A 355 3.47 14.94 13.95
N ASP A 356 2.19 14.61 13.68
CA ASP A 356 1.14 14.46 14.71
C ASP A 356 0.32 13.15 14.57
N GLY A 357 0.76 12.19 13.75
CA GLY A 357 -0.04 10.99 13.44
C GLY A 357 0.78 9.73 13.16
N ASN A 358 0.08 8.69 12.73
CA ASN A 358 0.70 7.45 12.26
C ASN A 358 1.45 7.71 10.96
N SER A 359 2.65 7.14 10.82
CA SER A 359 3.29 7.03 9.51
C SER A 359 3.82 5.64 9.24
N SER A 360 3.52 5.19 8.03
CA SER A 360 3.81 3.84 7.57
C SER A 360 4.53 3.88 6.23
N GLY A 361 5.57 3.08 6.03
CA GLY A 361 6.11 2.88 4.68
C GLY A 361 5.07 2.16 3.82
N ILE A 362 4.62 1.01 4.30
CA ILE A 362 3.57 0.18 3.72
C ILE A 362 2.60 -0.21 4.82
N GLU A 363 1.31 -0.05 4.56
CA GLU A 363 0.22 -0.50 5.44
C GLU A 363 -0.81 -1.27 4.62
N VAL A 364 -1.11 -2.49 5.06
CA VAL A 364 -2.11 -3.36 4.45
C VAL A 364 -3.10 -3.79 5.51
N ASN A 365 -4.33 -3.30 5.38
CA ASN A 365 -5.47 -3.63 6.22
C ASN A 365 -6.41 -4.51 5.39
N ASN A 366 -6.61 -5.75 5.82
CA ASN A 366 -7.51 -6.69 5.17
C ASN A 366 -8.56 -7.14 6.19
N ASP A 367 -9.84 -7.04 5.90
CA ASP A 367 -10.94 -7.47 6.78
C ASP A 367 -12.01 -8.26 6.00
N GLY A 368 -12.68 -9.20 6.66
CA GLY A 368 -13.85 -9.86 6.09
C GLY A 368 -13.60 -10.81 4.91
N PHE A 369 -12.36 -11.15 4.56
CA PHE A 369 -12.04 -12.13 3.50
C PHE A 369 -12.01 -13.57 4.01
N LYS A 370 -12.36 -14.54 3.14
CA LYS A 370 -12.16 -15.98 3.43
C LYS A 370 -10.75 -16.45 3.11
N GLN A 371 -10.11 -15.88 2.10
CA GLN A 371 -8.73 -16.20 1.74
C GLN A 371 -7.93 -14.92 1.53
N ILE A 372 -6.79 -14.80 2.23
CA ILE A 372 -5.87 -13.68 2.04
C ILE A 372 -4.47 -14.23 1.77
N ASN A 373 -3.88 -13.84 0.64
CA ASN A 373 -2.50 -14.13 0.29
C ASN A 373 -1.73 -12.82 0.11
N ASN A 374 -0.95 -12.43 1.12
CA ASN A 374 -0.05 -11.28 1.03
C ASN A 374 1.38 -11.74 0.72
N THR A 375 1.98 -11.17 -0.32
CA THR A 375 3.41 -11.32 -0.60
C THR A 375 4.06 -9.94 -0.66
N ILE A 376 4.88 -9.62 0.34
CA ILE A 376 5.59 -8.33 0.42
C ILE A 376 7.09 -8.60 0.42
N THR A 377 7.79 -8.14 -0.64
CA THR A 377 9.20 -8.49 -0.85
C THR A 377 10.06 -7.37 -1.42
N ASN A 378 11.35 -7.32 -1.05
CA ASN A 378 12.35 -6.38 -1.60
C ASN A 378 11.95 -4.89 -1.54
N ASN A 379 11.23 -4.48 -0.50
CA ASN A 379 10.84 -3.08 -0.33
C ASN A 379 11.84 -2.34 0.59
N SER A 380 12.26 -1.16 0.19
CA SER A 380 13.07 -0.27 1.04
C SER A 380 12.17 0.79 1.64
N THR A 381 12.11 0.91 2.97
CA THR A 381 11.29 1.91 3.65
C THR A 381 12.12 2.75 4.61
N LYS A 382 12.11 4.07 4.40
CA LYS A 382 12.72 5.03 5.33
C LYS A 382 11.65 5.98 5.82
N VAL A 383 11.19 5.75 7.04
CA VAL A 383 10.16 6.54 7.71
C VAL A 383 10.82 7.40 8.80
N LEU A 384 10.44 8.66 8.87
CA LEU A 384 11.01 9.64 9.80
C LEU A 384 9.89 10.16 10.71
N LEU A 385 10.14 10.18 12.01
CA LEU A 385 9.24 10.83 12.98
C LEU A 385 9.72 12.23 13.26
N ALA A 386 8.82 13.21 13.15
CA ALA A 386 9.16 14.58 13.50
C ALA A 386 8.89 14.90 14.99
N GLU A 387 7.73 14.55 15.55
CA GLU A 387 7.42 14.94 16.95
C GLU A 387 6.65 13.88 17.77
N ARG A 388 5.45 13.45 17.33
CA ARG A 388 4.55 12.57 18.12
C ARG A 388 3.78 11.61 17.21
N GLY A 389 3.94 10.31 17.38
CA GLY A 389 3.16 9.32 16.61
C GLY A 389 3.67 7.89 16.77
N PHE A 390 2.92 6.93 16.22
CA PHE A 390 3.37 5.56 16.01
C PHE A 390 4.04 5.47 14.63
N THR A 391 5.19 4.81 14.53
CA THR A 391 5.79 4.53 13.20
C THR A 391 6.05 3.09 12.92
N GLN A 392 5.77 2.75 11.67
CA GLN A 392 5.86 1.41 11.14
C GLN A 392 6.64 1.44 9.83
N GLY A 393 7.69 0.63 9.72
CA GLY A 393 8.31 0.41 8.41
C GLY A 393 7.34 -0.26 7.46
N ILE A 394 6.81 -1.41 7.90
CA ILE A 394 5.76 -2.16 7.22
C ILE A 394 4.78 -2.72 8.27
N SER A 395 3.49 -2.61 7.97
CA SER A 395 2.41 -3.19 8.76
C SER A 395 1.44 -3.96 7.92
N VAL A 396 1.07 -5.13 8.43
CA VAL A 396 0.05 -5.99 7.83
C VAL A 396 -0.93 -6.41 8.91
N TYR A 397 -2.19 -6.04 8.73
CA TYR A 397 -3.32 -6.40 9.57
C TYR A 397 -4.25 -7.28 8.74
N ASN A 398 -4.40 -8.55 9.13
CA ASN A 398 -5.36 -9.46 8.52
C ASN A 398 -6.46 -9.79 9.52
N MET A 399 -7.67 -9.38 9.21
CA MET A 399 -8.92 -9.74 9.87
C MET A 399 -9.70 -10.71 9.00
N VAL A 400 -9.97 -11.91 9.51
CA VAL A 400 -10.50 -13.03 8.71
C VAL A 400 -11.88 -13.42 9.21
N ASN A 401 -12.79 -13.66 8.26
CA ASN A 401 -14.10 -14.22 8.57
C ASN A 401 -13.99 -15.69 9.03
N ARG A 402 -15.01 -16.15 9.76
CA ARG A 402 -15.16 -17.54 10.22
C ARG A 402 -14.89 -18.53 9.07
N ASP A 403 -14.03 -19.54 9.29
CA ASP A 403 -13.58 -20.56 8.32
C ASP A 403 -12.56 -20.12 7.24
N GLY A 404 -11.99 -18.91 7.32
CA GLY A 404 -11.01 -18.44 6.35
C GLY A 404 -9.55 -18.89 6.61
N ASN A 405 -8.74 -18.91 5.54
CA ASN A 405 -7.30 -19.21 5.56
C ASN A 405 -6.47 -17.97 5.21
N THR A 406 -5.36 -17.75 5.91
CA THR A 406 -4.45 -16.63 5.62
C THR A 406 -3.02 -17.08 5.43
N LYS A 407 -2.36 -16.46 4.45
CA LYS A 407 -0.93 -16.60 4.22
C LYS A 407 -0.30 -15.23 4.04
N THR A 408 0.60 -14.88 4.93
CA THR A 408 1.40 -13.65 4.83
C THR A 408 2.87 -14.01 4.74
N THR A 409 3.49 -13.65 3.61
CA THR A 409 4.93 -13.84 3.37
C THR A 409 5.61 -12.48 3.26
N LEU A 410 6.56 -12.24 4.17
CA LEU A 410 7.39 -11.04 4.27
C LEU A 410 8.84 -11.46 4.09
N GLN A 411 9.41 -11.20 2.92
CA GLN A 411 10.70 -11.78 2.54
C GLN A 411 11.63 -10.80 1.81
N ASP A 412 12.94 -10.96 2.03
CA ASP A 412 14.04 -10.37 1.27
C ASP A 412 14.14 -8.84 1.37
N ASN A 413 15.12 -8.37 2.16
CA ASN A 413 15.61 -6.99 2.17
C ASN A 413 14.55 -5.91 2.43
N ILE A 414 13.60 -6.17 3.34
CA ILE A 414 12.87 -5.07 3.99
C ILE A 414 13.89 -4.27 4.81
N VAL A 415 14.38 -3.17 4.26
CA VAL A 415 15.25 -2.22 4.94
C VAL A 415 14.37 -1.14 5.52
N SER A 416 13.99 -1.32 6.79
CA SER A 416 13.33 -0.27 7.57
C SER A 416 14.39 0.52 8.33
N LYS A 417 14.41 1.84 8.14
CA LYS A 417 15.18 2.79 8.95
C LYS A 417 14.22 3.79 9.57
N LEU A 418 14.15 3.81 10.90
CA LEU A 418 13.25 4.66 11.68
C LEU A 418 14.06 5.68 12.48
N HIS A 419 14.11 6.93 12.00
CA HIS A 419 14.78 8.00 12.74
C HIS A 419 13.73 8.85 13.46
N GLY A 420 13.71 8.79 14.79
CA GLY A 420 13.10 9.78 15.66
C GLY A 420 14.17 10.56 16.42
N ASP A 421 14.67 11.65 15.85
CA ASP A 421 15.55 12.58 16.56
C ASP A 421 14.67 13.61 17.27
N ASN A 422 14.21 13.35 18.50
CA ASN A 422 13.82 14.45 19.38
C ASN A 422 13.93 14.17 20.89
N MET A 423 14.69 15.06 21.54
CA MET A 423 14.81 15.23 22.98
C MET A 423 13.48 15.67 23.58
N ILE A 424 13.15 15.06 24.73
CA ILE A 424 12.10 15.49 25.65
C ILE A 424 12.26 17.00 25.95
N LEU A 425 11.38 17.82 25.38
CA LEU A 425 11.10 19.17 25.87
C LEU A 425 9.72 19.16 26.55
N ASN A 426 9.75 19.35 27.86
CA ASN A 426 8.58 19.46 28.73
C ASN A 426 7.57 20.50 28.23
N SER A 427 6.38 20.07 27.80
CA SER A 427 5.13 20.81 28.02
C SER A 427 3.87 19.96 27.79
N ILE A 428 3.29 19.58 28.93
CA ILE A 428 1.90 19.27 29.30
C ILE A 428 0.81 19.48 28.21
N SER A 429 0.09 18.41 27.88
CA SER A 429 -1.39 18.36 27.81
C SER A 429 -1.87 16.91 27.98
N PRO A 430 -2.72 16.58 28.96
CA PRO A 430 -3.10 15.20 29.28
C PRO A 430 -4.49 14.87 28.74
N SER A 431 -4.58 14.27 27.54
CA SER A 431 -5.77 13.47 27.13
C SER A 431 -5.70 12.99 25.66
N VAL A 432 -4.61 12.36 25.18
CA VAL A 432 -4.63 11.45 24.01
C VAL A 432 -3.45 10.45 24.12
N SER A 433 -3.76 9.15 24.01
CA SER A 433 -2.91 7.98 23.68
C SER A 433 -1.62 7.70 24.48
N ASN A 434 -1.67 6.69 25.36
CA ASN A 434 -0.54 6.14 26.13
C ASN A 434 0.32 5.09 25.37
N LEU A 435 0.10 4.86 24.07
CA LEU A 435 0.87 3.87 23.31
C LEU A 435 1.78 4.57 22.31
N ARG A 436 3.07 4.59 22.62
CA ARG A 436 4.13 5.22 21.81
C ARG A 436 5.11 4.12 21.40
N GLY A 437 4.78 3.39 20.34
CA GLY A 437 5.60 2.30 19.83
C GLY A 437 6.20 2.60 18.45
N ASN A 438 7.42 2.11 18.21
CA ASN A 438 7.96 1.99 16.85
C ASN A 438 8.21 0.52 16.54
N SER A 439 7.70 0.04 15.41
CA SER A 439 8.00 -1.30 14.92
C SER A 439 8.65 -1.26 13.54
N GLY A 440 9.74 -2.00 13.38
CA GLY A 440 10.33 -2.20 12.05
C GLY A 440 9.36 -2.95 11.14
N LEU A 441 8.82 -4.06 11.65
CA LEU A 441 7.80 -4.89 11.02
C LEU A 441 6.74 -5.30 12.05
N TYR A 442 5.47 -5.07 11.73
CA TYR A 442 4.32 -5.49 12.53
C TYR A 442 3.38 -6.35 11.71
N VAL A 443 3.07 -7.55 12.21
CA VAL A 443 2.10 -8.46 11.60
C VAL A 443 1.07 -8.82 12.65
N ALA A 444 -0.19 -8.49 12.37
CA ALA A 444 -1.30 -8.95 13.19
C ALA A 444 -2.27 -9.79 12.37
N ASN A 445 -2.58 -10.98 12.87
CA ASN A 445 -3.66 -11.81 12.32
C ASN A 445 -4.74 -11.90 13.39
N MET A 446 -5.88 -11.27 13.15
CA MET A 446 -7.02 -11.20 14.06
C MET A 446 -8.18 -11.98 13.44
N GLY A 447 -8.88 -12.83 14.18
CA GLY A 447 -9.96 -13.64 13.60
C GLY A 447 -10.61 -14.56 14.61
N SER A 448 -11.90 -14.81 14.47
CA SER A 448 -12.66 -15.51 15.51
C SER A 448 -12.55 -17.04 15.45
N GLU A 449 -12.32 -17.62 14.27
CA GLU A 449 -12.20 -19.07 14.03
C GLU A 449 -11.48 -19.30 12.67
N ALA A 450 -10.31 -18.69 12.44
CA ALA A 450 -9.56 -18.88 11.20
C ALA A 450 -8.78 -20.20 11.22
N ASN A 451 -8.83 -20.96 10.12
CA ASN A 451 -8.03 -22.18 9.95
C ASN A 451 -6.68 -21.81 9.33
N LEU A 452 -5.58 -22.38 9.86
CA LEU A 452 -4.22 -22.29 9.31
C LEU A 452 -3.80 -20.89 8.83
N ALA A 453 -3.43 -20.03 9.78
CA ALA A 453 -2.65 -18.83 9.49
C ALA A 453 -1.17 -19.21 9.31
N GLU A 454 -0.63 -19.07 8.10
CA GLU A 454 0.81 -19.22 7.83
C GLU A 454 1.45 -17.83 7.74
N THR A 455 2.32 -17.50 8.70
CA THR A 455 3.10 -16.26 8.71
C THR A 455 4.57 -16.58 8.55
N ILE A 456 5.16 -16.13 7.45
CA ILE A 456 6.58 -16.33 7.12
C ILE A 456 7.27 -14.98 7.08
N VAL A 457 8.24 -14.78 7.96
CA VAL A 457 9.07 -13.56 8.05
C VAL A 457 10.55 -13.95 7.87
N LYS A 458 11.10 -13.66 6.69
CA LYS A 458 12.43 -14.15 6.30
C LYS A 458 13.35 -13.08 5.73
N SER A 459 14.65 -13.17 6.07
CA SER A 459 15.70 -12.41 5.38
C SER A 459 15.53 -10.88 5.44
N ASN A 460 14.99 -10.36 6.55
CA ASN A 460 14.79 -8.91 6.73
C ASN A 460 16.01 -8.24 7.37
N ASN A 461 16.26 -6.98 6.99
CA ASN A 461 17.35 -6.17 7.52
C ASN A 461 16.77 -4.93 8.21
N ILE A 462 16.53 -5.02 9.52
CA ILE A 462 15.97 -3.92 10.30
C ILE A 462 17.14 -3.22 10.98
N SER A 463 17.33 -1.93 10.70
CA SER A 463 18.46 -1.16 11.22
C SER A 463 18.05 0.23 11.63
N ASP A 464 18.76 0.80 12.58
CA ASP A 464 18.60 2.21 12.96
C ASP A 464 17.17 2.52 13.44
N ASN A 465 16.64 1.72 14.38
CA ASN A 465 15.31 1.97 14.98
C ASN A 465 15.44 2.81 16.26
N TYR A 466 15.38 4.14 16.11
CA TYR A 466 15.63 5.10 17.17
C TYR A 466 14.36 5.82 17.61
N GLY A 467 14.17 5.98 18.92
CA GLY A 467 13.22 6.95 19.48
C GLY A 467 11.76 6.47 19.58
N GLY A 468 11.45 5.77 20.67
CA GLY A 468 10.09 5.35 21.05
C GLY A 468 10.04 4.90 22.52
N PHE A 469 8.84 4.76 23.11
CA PHE A 469 8.70 4.20 24.47
C PHE A 469 8.93 2.68 24.41
N ILE A 470 8.35 2.01 23.42
CA ILE A 470 8.51 0.57 23.15
C ILE A 470 8.97 0.38 21.70
N ASN A 471 10.12 -0.25 21.44
CA ASN A 471 10.50 -0.61 20.06
C ASN A 471 10.55 -2.11 19.85
N PHE A 472 9.94 -2.55 18.75
CA PHE A 472 10.05 -3.90 18.22
C PHE A 472 10.86 -3.89 16.92
N GLY A 473 11.78 -4.84 16.76
CA GLY A 473 12.30 -5.18 15.44
C GLY A 473 11.17 -5.83 14.62
N ILE A 474 10.75 -7.01 15.05
CA ILE A 474 9.62 -7.75 14.48
C ILE A 474 8.62 -8.02 15.61
N MET A 475 7.35 -7.72 15.36
CA MET A 475 6.24 -8.11 16.24
C MET A 475 5.22 -8.93 15.45
N VAL A 476 4.89 -10.11 15.98
CA VAL A 476 3.79 -10.94 15.48
C VAL A 476 2.76 -11.07 16.59
N ASP A 477 1.57 -10.52 16.36
CA ASP A 477 0.45 -10.51 17.31
C ASP A 477 -0.76 -11.24 16.71
N ASN A 478 -1.09 -12.42 17.22
CA ASN A 478 -2.24 -13.19 16.72
C ASN A 478 -3.55 -12.87 17.45
N ASN A 479 -3.55 -11.95 18.43
CA ASN A 479 -4.73 -11.60 19.22
C ASN A 479 -5.05 -10.10 19.23
N GLY A 480 -4.14 -9.24 18.78
CA GLY A 480 -4.29 -7.78 18.80
C GLY A 480 -4.21 -7.16 20.20
N ASP A 481 -3.77 -7.93 21.20
CA ASP A 481 -3.86 -7.55 22.61
C ASP A 481 -2.64 -6.77 23.11
N LEU A 482 -1.46 -6.91 22.48
CA LEU A 482 -0.22 -6.38 23.08
C LEU A 482 -0.15 -4.85 23.05
N LEU A 483 -0.99 -4.21 22.23
CA LEU A 483 -1.10 -2.77 22.13
C LEU A 483 -2.24 -2.21 22.98
N ASN A 484 -2.93 -2.97 23.83
CA ASN A 484 -4.02 -2.44 24.66
C ASN A 484 -3.67 -2.39 26.16
N VAL A 485 -2.53 -1.77 26.49
CA VAL A 485 -2.09 -1.55 27.88
C VAL A 485 -2.64 -0.20 28.39
N ASP A 486 -3.97 -0.08 28.46
CA ASP A 486 -4.68 0.68 29.52
C ASP A 486 -6.19 0.73 29.22
N SER A 487 -6.94 -0.09 29.97
CA SER A 487 -8.38 0.04 30.27
C SER A 487 -9.39 0.04 29.12
N VAL A 488 -9.98 -1.12 28.79
CA VAL A 488 -11.46 -1.27 28.67
C VAL A 488 -11.84 -2.73 28.97
N GLU A 489 -12.79 -2.92 29.89
CA GLU A 489 -13.59 -4.14 30.05
C GLU A 489 -14.45 -4.38 28.78
N ALA A 490 -13.82 -4.70 27.65
CA ALA A 490 -14.54 -5.22 26.49
C ALA A 490 -14.76 -6.72 26.73
N GLU A 491 -15.99 -7.20 26.56
CA GLU A 491 -16.35 -8.62 26.69
C GLU A 491 -15.39 -9.48 25.86
N ARG A 492 -14.48 -10.17 26.56
CA ARG A 492 -13.46 -11.04 25.98
C ARG A 492 -14.14 -12.20 25.27
N SER A 493 -14.29 -12.06 23.96
CA SER A 493 -14.65 -13.17 23.08
C SER A 493 -13.43 -14.07 22.97
N ILE A 494 -13.55 -15.33 23.41
CA ILE A 494 -12.47 -16.31 23.36
C ILE A 494 -12.26 -16.69 21.89
N TYR A 495 -11.19 -16.20 21.28
CA TYR A 495 -10.78 -16.58 19.92
C TYR A 495 -9.86 -17.79 19.99
N ASN A 496 -10.27 -18.88 19.32
CA ASN A 496 -9.54 -20.14 19.27
C ASN A 496 -8.99 -20.32 17.84
N PHE A 497 -7.68 -20.14 17.65
CA PHE A 497 -7.01 -20.58 16.44
C PHE A 497 -6.65 -22.06 16.59
N GLU A 498 -7.06 -22.92 15.65
CA GLU A 498 -6.81 -24.37 15.78
C GLU A 498 -5.39 -24.77 15.38
N GLU A 499 -4.78 -24.10 14.38
CA GLU A 499 -3.39 -24.34 13.96
C GLU A 499 -2.82 -23.06 13.31
N SER A 500 -1.64 -22.61 13.71
CA SER A 500 -0.89 -21.56 13.00
C SER A 500 0.58 -21.96 12.85
N ILE A 501 1.17 -21.61 11.70
CA ILE A 501 2.60 -21.88 11.42
C ILE A 501 3.28 -20.53 11.29
N THR A 502 4.18 -20.24 12.22
CA THR A 502 4.97 -19.02 12.20
C THR A 502 6.43 -19.37 12.02
N GLU A 503 7.03 -18.91 10.92
CA GLU A 503 8.48 -19.03 10.70
C GLU A 503 9.11 -17.64 10.67
N ILE A 504 10.02 -17.36 11.62
CA ILE A 504 10.83 -16.14 11.67
C ILE A 504 12.30 -16.55 11.50
N SER A 505 12.86 -16.38 10.30
CA SER A 505 14.22 -16.87 10.04
C SER A 505 15.13 -15.99 9.21
N ASN A 506 16.43 -16.09 9.45
CA ASN A 506 17.49 -15.35 8.74
C ASN A 506 17.34 -13.81 8.79
N ASN A 507 16.71 -13.26 9.83
CA ASN A 507 16.57 -11.82 9.98
C ASN A 507 17.81 -11.22 10.66
N ASN A 508 18.16 -10.00 10.30
CA ASN A 508 19.25 -9.24 10.87
C ASN A 508 18.69 -7.95 11.45
N ILE A 509 18.63 -7.88 12.78
CA ILE A 509 18.01 -6.80 13.54
C ILE A 509 19.13 -6.08 14.29
N LYS A 510 19.38 -4.82 13.93
CA LYS A 510 20.46 -4.00 14.50
C LYS A 510 19.92 -2.70 15.07
N ASN A 511 20.43 -2.33 16.25
CA ASN A 511 20.22 -1.05 16.89
C ASN A 511 18.74 -0.70 17.16
N SER A 512 18.26 -1.01 18.35
CA SER A 512 17.14 -0.31 18.97
C SER A 512 17.66 0.49 20.16
N LEU A 513 17.48 1.81 20.11
CA LEU A 513 17.77 2.71 21.22
C LEU A 513 16.43 3.25 21.70
N THR A 514 15.98 2.75 22.86
CA THR A 514 14.63 3.00 23.37
C THR A 514 14.64 3.57 24.77
N TYR A 515 13.52 4.18 25.16
CA TYR A 515 13.39 4.76 26.50
C TYR A 515 12.90 3.74 27.54
N GLU A 516 11.92 2.87 27.27
CA GLU A 516 11.34 1.98 28.30
C GLU A 516 11.46 0.48 28.04
N ALA A 517 11.19 0.02 26.82
CA ALA A 517 11.29 -1.40 26.46
C ALA A 517 11.84 -1.58 25.04
N ALA A 518 12.60 -2.66 24.84
CA ALA A 518 13.20 -2.99 23.56
C ALA A 518 13.10 -4.49 23.31
N PHE A 519 12.55 -4.84 22.14
CA PHE A 519 12.35 -6.22 21.73
C PHE A 519 12.96 -6.42 20.34
N GLY A 520 13.82 -7.42 20.19
CA GLY A 520 14.30 -7.81 18.86
C GLY A 520 13.17 -8.49 18.10
N ILE A 521 12.67 -9.60 18.66
CA ILE A 521 11.49 -10.33 18.18
C ILE A 521 10.50 -10.46 19.34
N GLY A 522 9.27 -10.00 19.13
CA GLY A 522 8.15 -10.21 20.04
C GLY A 522 7.12 -11.14 19.43
N ILE A 523 6.72 -12.17 20.17
CA ILE A 523 5.57 -13.04 19.85
C ILE A 523 4.64 -13.01 21.04
N SER A 524 3.36 -12.76 20.80
CA SER A 524 2.34 -12.78 21.85
C SER A 524 1.08 -13.49 21.44
N GLU A 525 0.62 -14.38 22.34
CA GLU A 525 -0.72 -14.96 22.30
C GLU A 525 -1.35 -14.99 23.70
N TYR A 526 -2.43 -14.24 23.88
CA TYR A 526 -3.05 -14.06 25.19
C TYR A 526 -3.83 -15.28 25.72
N ASN A 527 -4.17 -16.32 24.93
CA ASN A 527 -5.01 -17.43 25.41
C ASN A 527 -4.26 -18.77 25.47
N SER A 528 -3.94 -19.37 24.32
CA SER A 528 -3.23 -20.64 24.23
C SER A 528 -2.34 -20.61 22.99
N LEU A 529 -1.03 -20.80 23.16
CA LEU A 529 -0.08 -20.95 22.06
C LEU A 529 -0.38 -22.23 21.29
N LYS A 530 -1.22 -22.12 20.26
CA LYS A 530 -1.51 -23.17 19.27
C LYS A 530 -0.68 -23.01 17.98
N ILE A 531 0.37 -22.19 18.04
CA ILE A 531 1.36 -22.00 16.98
C ILE A 531 2.48 -23.06 16.99
N ASN A 532 2.72 -23.71 15.86
CA ASN A 532 4.04 -24.25 15.55
C ASN A 532 4.97 -23.11 15.13
N THR A 533 5.77 -22.62 16.07
CA THR A 533 6.67 -21.48 15.84
C THR A 533 8.11 -21.94 15.68
N THR A 534 8.78 -21.47 14.63
CA THR A 534 10.22 -21.62 14.46
C THR A 534 10.89 -20.26 14.32
N ILE A 535 11.76 -19.91 15.27
CA ILE A 535 12.63 -18.74 15.25
C ILE A 535 14.06 -19.23 15.00
N ASN A 536 14.59 -19.05 13.79
CA ASN A 536 15.85 -19.70 13.40
C ASN A 536 16.83 -18.77 12.67
N ASN A 537 18.13 -18.89 12.97
CA ASN A 537 19.21 -18.16 12.28
C ASN A 537 19.05 -16.64 12.29
N ASN A 538 18.44 -16.04 13.31
CA ASN A 538 18.34 -14.58 13.41
C ASN A 538 19.60 -14.01 14.07
N ASN A 539 20.02 -12.83 13.62
CA ASN A 539 21.11 -12.06 14.21
C ASN A 539 20.54 -10.78 14.84
N ILE A 540 20.58 -10.67 16.16
CA ILE A 540 20.04 -9.53 16.91
C ILE A 540 21.20 -8.86 17.65
N GLU A 541 21.49 -7.60 17.31
CA GLU A 541 22.66 -6.88 17.80
C GLU A 541 22.29 -5.49 18.38
N ASN A 542 23.00 -5.09 19.43
CA ASN A 542 23.05 -3.72 19.98
C ASN A 542 21.70 -3.17 20.47
N MET A 543 20.97 -3.93 21.28
CA MET A 543 19.74 -3.44 21.88
C MET A 543 20.02 -2.75 23.21
N THR A 544 19.74 -1.46 23.26
CA THR A 544 20.11 -0.59 24.39
C THR A 544 18.90 0.21 24.87
N ILE A 545 18.61 0.13 26.17
CA ILE A 545 17.61 0.97 26.83
C ILE A 545 18.31 2.11 27.57
N LEU A 546 17.76 3.33 27.49
CA LEU A 546 18.28 4.52 28.17
C LEU A 546 17.71 4.74 29.57
N SER A 547 16.60 4.09 29.95
CA SER A 547 16.04 4.18 31.30
C SER A 547 16.65 3.18 32.30
N ASP A 548 16.47 3.49 33.58
CA ASP A 548 16.83 2.62 34.71
C ASP A 548 15.94 1.36 34.82
N ASN A 549 14.96 1.19 33.94
CA ASN A 549 13.98 0.09 34.00
C ASN A 549 14.51 -1.18 33.31
N LYS A 550 15.49 -1.83 33.96
CA LYS A 550 16.30 -2.94 33.42
C LYS A 550 15.55 -4.24 33.09
N ASN A 551 14.25 -4.34 33.40
CA ASN A 551 13.53 -5.62 33.35
C ASN A 551 12.78 -5.89 32.03
N ASN A 552 12.84 -4.98 31.05
CA ASN A 552 12.00 -5.03 29.84
C ASN A 552 12.79 -5.01 28.52
N ASN A 553 14.04 -5.51 28.51
CA ASN A 553 14.85 -5.64 27.29
C ASN A 553 15.01 -7.13 26.92
N PHE A 554 14.54 -7.53 25.74
CA PHE A 554 14.54 -8.93 25.31
C PHE A 554 15.02 -9.09 23.87
N GLY A 555 16.04 -9.92 23.65
CA GLY A 555 16.42 -10.43 22.32
C GLY A 555 15.23 -11.02 21.60
N ILE A 556 14.65 -12.03 22.24
CA ILE A 556 13.42 -12.70 21.84
C ILE A 556 12.51 -12.73 23.06
N MET A 557 11.28 -12.23 22.92
CA MET A 557 10.23 -12.37 23.92
C MET A 557 9.12 -13.26 23.37
N VAL A 558 8.75 -14.27 24.15
CA VAL A 558 7.57 -15.10 23.91
C VAL A 558 6.63 -14.94 25.09
N GLU A 559 5.46 -14.36 24.85
CA GLU A 559 4.40 -14.21 25.84
C GLU A 559 3.21 -15.10 25.47
N SER A 560 2.81 -15.98 26.39
CA SER A 560 1.68 -16.86 26.18
C SER A 560 1.02 -17.33 27.48
N GLN A 561 -0.30 -17.49 27.51
CA GLN A 561 -0.99 -18.06 28.68
C GLN A 561 -0.86 -19.58 28.83
N SER A 562 -0.86 -20.37 27.74
CA SER A 562 -0.69 -21.84 27.79
C SER A 562 -0.01 -22.39 26.53
N LEU A 563 0.59 -23.59 26.58
CA LEU A 563 1.27 -24.25 25.44
C LEU A 563 0.55 -25.56 25.06
N GLU A 564 -0.67 -25.47 24.54
CA GLU A 564 -1.44 -26.65 24.14
C GLU A 564 -1.05 -27.10 22.71
N GLU A 565 -0.69 -28.38 22.55
CA GLU A 565 -0.51 -29.08 21.25
C GLU A 565 0.63 -28.63 20.30
N THR A 566 1.52 -27.72 20.70
CA THR A 566 2.48 -27.08 19.79
C THR A 566 3.95 -27.36 20.05
N SER A 567 4.82 -27.04 19.07
CA SER A 567 6.26 -26.97 19.25
C SER A 567 6.78 -25.53 19.06
N LEU A 568 7.63 -25.08 19.98
CA LEU A 568 8.35 -23.82 19.90
C LEU A 568 9.83 -24.11 19.73
N ASN A 569 10.35 -23.83 18.54
CA ASN A 569 11.75 -24.06 18.18
C ASN A 569 12.48 -22.71 18.07
N ILE A 570 13.39 -22.41 18.99
CA ILE A 570 14.27 -21.24 18.92
C ILE A 570 15.69 -21.75 18.69
N LEU A 571 16.14 -21.67 17.44
CA LEU A 571 17.29 -22.40 16.94
C LEU A 571 18.36 -21.47 16.35
N ASN A 572 19.64 -21.73 16.64
CA ASN A 572 20.78 -21.12 15.94
C ASN A 572 20.75 -19.57 15.87
N ASN A 573 20.13 -18.89 16.84
CA ASN A 573 20.11 -17.43 16.86
C ASN A 573 21.39 -16.87 17.47
N THR A 574 21.86 -15.73 16.97
CA THR A 574 22.94 -14.96 17.60
C THR A 574 22.35 -13.74 18.27
N LEU A 575 22.48 -13.66 19.60
CA LEU A 575 21.96 -12.59 20.44
C LEU A 575 23.15 -11.88 21.07
N LYS A 576 23.40 -10.65 20.64
CA LYS A 576 24.63 -9.94 20.98
C LYS A 576 24.37 -8.51 21.47
N ASP A 577 25.07 -8.12 22.53
CA ASP A 577 25.06 -6.75 23.06
C ASP A 577 23.63 -6.30 23.45
N VAL A 578 22.89 -7.18 24.12
CA VAL A 578 21.57 -6.88 24.72
C VAL A 578 21.80 -6.30 26.11
N TYR A 579 22.13 -5.00 26.15
CA TYR A 579 22.60 -4.33 27.37
C TYR A 579 21.51 -4.28 28.44
N TYR A 580 21.87 -4.73 29.64
CA TYR A 580 20.99 -4.84 30.80
C TYR A 580 19.71 -5.65 30.56
N GLY A 581 19.69 -6.52 29.55
CA GLY A 581 18.51 -7.29 29.15
C GLY A 581 18.68 -8.79 29.22
N THR A 582 17.62 -9.47 28.79
CA THR A 582 17.51 -10.92 28.66
C THR A 582 17.69 -11.31 27.19
N GLY A 583 18.45 -12.36 26.90
CA GLY A 583 18.56 -12.92 25.55
C GLY A 583 17.21 -13.47 25.08
N ILE A 584 16.70 -14.50 25.75
CA ILE A 584 15.37 -15.09 25.49
C ILE A 584 14.53 -15.03 26.76
N GLY A 585 13.38 -14.36 26.69
CA GLY A 585 12.41 -14.27 27.77
C GLY A 585 11.14 -15.04 27.46
N PHE A 586 10.68 -15.82 28.43
CA PHE A 586 9.40 -16.50 28.37
C PHE A 586 8.47 -16.01 29.48
N TYR A 587 7.28 -15.58 29.07
CA TYR A 587 6.19 -15.21 29.97
C TYR A 587 5.04 -16.20 29.79
N ASN A 588 5.08 -17.34 30.49
CA ASN A 588 4.04 -18.36 30.40
C ASN A 588 3.96 -19.21 31.68
N GLN A 589 2.72 -19.46 32.17
CA GLN A 589 2.46 -20.14 33.43
C GLN A 589 2.65 -21.66 33.35
N ASP A 590 2.60 -22.24 32.15
CA ASP A 590 2.52 -23.68 31.89
C ASP A 590 3.77 -24.24 31.19
N ILE A 591 4.88 -23.48 31.15
CA ILE A 591 6.11 -23.91 30.47
C ILE A 591 6.67 -25.21 31.04
N LEU A 592 6.60 -25.40 32.35
CA LEU A 592 7.13 -26.61 33.00
C LEU A 592 6.36 -27.86 32.59
N GLU A 593 5.05 -27.75 32.42
CA GLU A 593 4.21 -28.87 31.98
C GLU A 593 4.45 -29.22 30.50
N ASN A 594 5.09 -28.31 29.76
CA ASN A 594 5.29 -28.37 28.32
C ASN A 594 6.77 -28.30 27.90
N GLN A 595 7.72 -28.62 28.78
CA GLN A 595 9.16 -28.52 28.51
C GLN A 595 9.64 -29.36 27.31
N GLU A 596 8.95 -30.45 26.97
CA GLU A 596 9.25 -31.28 25.79
C GLU A 596 8.93 -30.56 24.47
N LYS A 597 8.06 -29.57 24.52
CA LYS A 597 7.60 -28.77 23.38
C LYS A 597 8.49 -27.57 23.09
N ILE A 598 9.41 -27.25 23.99
CA ILE A 598 10.33 -26.13 23.86
C ILE A 598 11.70 -26.66 23.47
N ASN A 599 12.15 -26.27 22.28
CA ASN A 599 13.46 -26.61 21.75
C ASN A 599 14.33 -25.36 21.63
N LEU A 600 15.24 -25.19 22.59
CA LEU A 600 16.22 -24.10 22.66
C LEU A 600 17.60 -24.66 22.31
N GLN A 601 18.01 -24.59 21.05
CA GLN A 601 19.24 -25.25 20.62
C GLN A 601 20.10 -24.38 19.70
N GLY A 602 21.41 -24.40 19.93
CA GLY A 602 22.40 -23.77 19.06
C GLY A 602 22.46 -22.25 19.15
N ASN A 603 21.76 -21.63 20.11
CA ASN A 603 21.78 -20.17 20.27
C ASN A 603 23.10 -19.70 20.89
N ASP A 604 23.58 -18.53 20.47
CA ASP A 604 24.80 -17.89 20.95
C ASP A 604 24.47 -16.60 21.69
N PHE A 605 24.77 -16.57 23.00
CA PHE A 605 24.50 -15.46 23.91
C PHE A 605 25.80 -14.71 24.22
N ILE A 606 25.91 -13.48 23.71
CA ILE A 606 27.12 -12.65 23.81
C ILE A 606 26.78 -11.31 24.47
N ASN A 607 27.49 -10.95 25.54
CA ASN A 607 27.39 -9.64 26.22
C ASN A 607 25.96 -9.24 26.62
N MET A 608 25.33 -9.99 27.53
CA MET A 608 24.00 -9.68 28.06
C MET A 608 23.92 -9.94 29.57
N PHE A 609 22.84 -9.48 30.21
CA PHE A 609 22.69 -9.64 31.66
C PHE A 609 22.16 -11.02 32.02
N ILE A 610 21.10 -11.50 31.35
CA ILE A 610 20.52 -12.84 31.49
C ILE A 610 20.50 -13.52 30.13
N GLY A 611 20.91 -14.79 30.04
CA GLY A 611 20.81 -15.57 28.82
C GLY A 611 19.37 -15.97 28.50
N VAL A 612 18.78 -16.82 29.35
CA VAL A 612 17.38 -17.26 29.28
C VAL A 612 16.66 -16.92 30.58
N ASN A 613 15.50 -16.25 30.51
CA ASN A 613 14.63 -15.99 31.66
C ASN A 613 13.29 -16.69 31.49
N LEU A 614 12.99 -17.61 32.40
CA LEU A 614 11.73 -18.35 32.49
C LEU A 614 10.91 -17.72 33.61
N ILE A 615 9.87 -16.97 33.24
CA ILE A 615 9.05 -16.19 34.18
C ILE A 615 7.77 -16.95 34.48
N ASN A 616 7.34 -16.90 35.74
CA ASN A 616 6.24 -17.66 36.33
C ASN A 616 6.46 -19.17 36.35
N THR A 617 7.72 -19.59 36.44
CA THR A 617 8.09 -21.00 36.48
C THR A 617 8.93 -21.31 37.71
N GLU A 618 8.67 -22.48 38.30
CA GLU A 618 9.51 -23.03 39.36
C GLU A 618 10.86 -23.50 38.80
N THR A 619 11.88 -23.54 39.65
CA THR A 619 13.21 -24.02 39.27
C THR A 619 13.16 -25.49 38.82
N ASN A 620 13.80 -25.79 37.69
CA ASN A 620 13.90 -27.14 37.15
C ASN A 620 15.33 -27.38 36.64
N GLU A 621 16.11 -28.15 37.40
CA GLU A 621 17.53 -28.41 37.14
C GLU A 621 17.75 -29.16 35.81
N GLU A 622 16.88 -30.09 35.45
CA GLU A 622 17.01 -30.86 34.20
C GLU A 622 16.83 -29.95 32.97
N LEU A 623 15.84 -29.06 33.04
CA LEU A 623 15.61 -28.06 31.98
C LEU A 623 16.76 -27.04 31.92
N GLU A 624 17.26 -26.59 33.07
CA GLU A 624 18.42 -25.69 33.15
C GLU A 624 19.66 -26.30 32.50
N ASP A 625 20.03 -27.52 32.91
CA ASP A 625 21.18 -28.23 32.36
C ASP A 625 21.03 -28.46 30.84
N LYS A 626 19.82 -28.81 30.40
CA LYS A 626 19.52 -28.96 28.96
C LYS A 626 19.79 -27.65 28.22
N ILE A 627 19.23 -26.53 28.70
CA ILE A 627 19.41 -25.20 28.09
C ILE A 627 20.89 -24.81 28.06
N ILE A 628 21.63 -25.05 29.15
CA ILE A 628 23.05 -24.72 29.24
C ILE A 628 23.87 -25.54 28.23
N ASN A 629 23.59 -26.84 28.10
CA ASN A 629 24.35 -27.73 27.21
C ASN A 629 24.01 -27.53 25.73
N ASP A 630 22.77 -27.16 25.42
CA ASP A 630 22.30 -27.00 24.06
C ASP A 630 22.67 -25.63 23.46
N ASN A 631 23.17 -24.68 24.26
CA ASN A 631 23.46 -23.31 23.83
C ASN A 631 24.87 -22.83 24.25
N LYS A 632 25.33 -21.72 23.65
CA LYS A 632 26.62 -21.10 23.97
C LYS A 632 26.41 -19.84 24.80
N PHE A 633 26.99 -19.81 25.99
CA PHE A 633 27.01 -18.64 26.87
C PHE A 633 28.44 -18.09 26.94
N ASN A 634 28.67 -16.88 26.42
CA ASN A 634 29.98 -16.25 26.47
C ASN A 634 30.33 -15.79 27.89
N THR A 635 31.63 -15.61 28.18
CA THR A 635 32.20 -15.47 29.54
C THR A 635 31.73 -14.26 30.34
N ASP A 636 31.10 -13.31 29.69
CA ASP A 636 30.65 -12.07 30.32
C ASP A 636 29.27 -12.20 30.98
N ILE A 637 28.57 -13.33 30.75
CA ILE A 637 27.35 -13.71 31.47
C ILE A 637 27.75 -14.46 32.74
N LEU A 638 27.37 -13.92 33.89
CA LEU A 638 27.56 -14.61 35.18
C LEU A 638 26.85 -15.97 35.15
N GLU A 639 27.45 -16.98 35.80
CA GLU A 639 26.96 -18.35 35.75
C GLU A 639 25.51 -18.45 36.23
N GLU A 640 25.17 -17.74 37.31
CA GLU A 640 23.82 -17.63 37.88
C GLU A 640 22.80 -16.90 36.98
N ASN A 641 23.26 -16.26 35.90
CA ASN A 641 22.41 -15.53 34.97
C ASN A 641 22.33 -16.21 33.60
N ARG A 642 22.92 -17.38 33.41
CA ARG A 642 22.80 -18.13 32.15
C ARG A 642 21.34 -18.55 31.92
N VAL A 643 20.73 -19.12 32.95
CA VAL A 643 19.31 -19.46 32.99
C VAL A 643 18.75 -18.96 34.31
N LYS A 644 17.63 -18.25 34.27
CA LYS A 644 16.98 -17.72 35.46
C LYS A 644 15.52 -18.16 35.49
N PHE A 645 15.08 -18.60 36.66
CA PHE A 645 13.67 -18.87 36.97
C PHE A 645 13.16 -17.77 37.90
N GLU A 646 12.14 -17.04 37.45
CA GLU A 646 11.55 -15.94 38.23
C GLU A 646 10.07 -16.21 38.48
N GLN A 647 9.62 -16.21 39.73
CA GLN A 647 8.20 -16.05 40.03
C GLN A 647 7.87 -14.56 40.10
N ARG A 648 7.17 -14.02 39.10
CA ARG A 648 6.55 -12.71 39.25
C ARG A 648 5.31 -12.88 40.13
N LYS A 649 5.29 -12.12 41.23
CA LYS A 649 4.14 -12.02 42.14
C LYS A 649 3.12 -11.02 41.64
#